data_AF-A0A6L7U3H2-F1
#
_entry.id   AF-A0A6L7U3H2-F1
#
_cell.length_a   1.000
_cell.length_b   1.000
_cell.length_c   1.000
_cell.angle_alpha   90.00
_cell.angle_beta   90.00
_cell.angle_gamma   90.00
#
_symmetry.space_group_name_H-M   'P 1'
#
loop_
_entity.id
_entity.type
_entity.pdbx_description
1 polymer ?
#
loop_
_entity_poly.entity_id
_entity_poly.type
_entity_poly.pdbx_seq_one_letter_code
_entity_poly.pdbx_strand_id
1 'polypeptide(L)'
;MSTRPNESVKNIQQAFDELIEISGVSTNAHTQASNKLASLLLTHFDNHQIQEPAQELFSKHTPPEIKRFAASWLLRALVEADTALSVGNLDRQAIALFDSVYANTIYRRLGITTNFQTYDKRARLIEFAADILNQANQLVNTALETKRIPNLQQQLLKLFNDHNCRAFLSPLLPEALTNVNMVRSLFDAVSDYMDAEFDHERTLEQARTACDEYERQAIAHGSQDSIRILGGLARQLKQTVETHFKYLEFQDPPRLSFAEVKKMYPMDQLGNTITFYLKVTNSGKLPVRDLRLEEIAIDPQLKLTTRPMPWGTVRPGTTVTFDIGATVIQQCKQSTLLLLLSWDKPGVGRAEEELEFTLEAQRADFDWEQLEIKDPYSLDPITSDVELIGRKKELNSLRRITNSKSVGSAVIFGQKRVGKTSLVNSLAYSLENDKIQEWTVINIGTGDFIGNDALSTMAGLGKTLFTELTNKVPNPSGLNSPSIPDFSNGLSPLSQVIDELLSWSNTRLLFVIDEFDELQVELLSRTDLSKALFQPIRQISNKARCGFLLVGGENMQHLETVQGDRLNKFDSIQVDYFQKDNMVDFAKLIRKPVSTWLTISESAIDELYHWSAGNPYFAKYLARQLFREMVDQRCSDVSEVDMRTAILTAAAAVRGNSFAHFWIDGVTGDVDNVDKLRLDTRSVLIAAAQAFRDGVHVTEESVLKKLATTSVLSLGEHSSKKILSDLIRREVFVAEDSYLKCKVPLFEYWLKDQGVRVLLDDLKEHEFRIATMRDEELSRVTDEDLIRTCKKLGRFRGRSIESATIRSWLDQFGDVKNQRLMFKILNAVKMYDNDRSRGKMNEAFGIVSRTLTVRVGSRSRRLSRSGVAVSHFGTSLGKSGSRYCQLFAEENRIADNWVVSFDAVKQALEPGSKQLQGMQKLVFVDDFIGTGQSIVDCLGDAKETLCLASKQGVEIFVIVVAGFSRGKKLITQYAEKHGIDIHVHCCDIIDGEGRVFSAESKVFVDSSEREDAKRVAELFGVRLEKQWPLGYGNLEGIVVFEDNCPNNSLPILWSQSNGWVAPFPRS
;
A
#
# COMPACT_ATOMS: atom_id res chain seq x y z
N MET A 1 26.28 -0.57 19.72
CA MET A 1 27.13 -0.82 20.91
C MET A 1 27.53 -2.30 20.87
N SER A 2 28.80 -2.60 21.14
CA SER A 2 29.43 -3.89 20.80
C SER A 2 28.83 -5.08 21.57
N THR A 3 28.28 -6.04 20.84
CA THR A 3 27.86 -7.37 21.33
C THR A 3 29.06 -8.31 21.50
N ARG A 4 30.04 -7.91 22.33
CA ARG A 4 30.96 -8.87 22.94
C ARG A 4 30.50 -9.09 24.38
N PRO A 5 30.48 -10.33 24.89
CA PRO A 5 30.24 -10.56 26.31
C PRO A 5 31.13 -9.63 27.13
N ASN A 6 30.63 -9.08 28.22
CA ASN A 6 31.47 -8.31 29.14
C ASN A 6 32.39 -9.34 29.84
N GLU A 7 33.47 -9.72 29.16
CA GLU A 7 34.38 -10.81 29.54
C GLU A 7 34.92 -10.60 30.96
N SER A 8 35.03 -9.33 31.36
CA SER A 8 35.33 -8.90 32.73
C SER A 8 34.31 -9.40 33.77
N VAL A 9 32.99 -9.26 33.53
CA VAL A 9 31.94 -9.69 34.47
C VAL A 9 31.87 -11.21 34.58
N LYS A 10 32.09 -11.93 33.48
CA LYS A 10 32.18 -13.40 33.51
C LYS A 10 33.37 -13.87 34.35
N ASN A 11 34.53 -13.23 34.20
CA ASN A 11 35.71 -13.52 35.00
C ASN A 11 35.48 -13.20 36.49
N ILE A 12 34.76 -12.11 36.79
CA ILE A 12 34.36 -11.76 38.18
C ILE A 12 33.41 -12.82 38.75
N GLN A 13 32.40 -13.25 37.99
CA GLN A 13 31.47 -14.30 38.41
C GLN A 13 32.21 -15.63 38.68
N GLN A 14 33.17 -16.00 37.82
CA GLN A 14 33.97 -17.21 38.02
C GLN A 14 34.84 -17.11 39.28
N ALA A 15 35.51 -15.97 39.50
CA ALA A 15 36.30 -15.75 40.72
C ALA A 15 35.42 -15.66 41.98
N PHE A 16 34.19 -15.16 41.84
CA PHE A 16 33.18 -15.18 42.90
C PHE A 16 32.79 -16.62 43.24
N ASP A 17 32.43 -17.44 42.24
CA ASP A 17 32.05 -18.85 42.44
C ASP A 17 33.20 -19.63 43.11
N GLU A 18 34.45 -19.43 42.66
CA GLU A 18 35.66 -20.00 43.28
C GLU A 18 35.83 -19.57 44.75
N LEU A 19 35.55 -18.31 45.09
CA LEU A 19 35.63 -17.81 46.47
C LEU A 19 34.58 -18.47 47.37
N ILE A 20 33.35 -18.64 46.87
CA ILE A 20 32.26 -19.29 47.59
C ILE A 20 32.58 -20.78 47.84
N GLU A 21 33.08 -21.51 46.83
CA GLU A 21 33.42 -22.93 46.96
C GLU A 21 34.52 -23.21 48.00
N ILE A 22 35.49 -22.30 48.14
CA ILE A 22 36.66 -22.47 49.03
C ILE A 22 36.41 -21.83 50.42
N SER A 23 35.25 -21.18 50.61
CA SER A 23 34.88 -20.58 51.89
C SER A 23 34.83 -21.64 53.01
N GLY A 24 35.63 -21.44 54.06
CA GLY A 24 35.78 -22.41 55.17
C GLY A 24 36.91 -23.45 55.02
N VAL A 25 37.70 -23.42 53.94
CA VAL A 25 38.89 -24.28 53.71
C VAL A 25 40.20 -23.48 53.95
N SER A 26 41.37 -24.14 53.99
CA SER A 26 42.73 -23.59 54.18
C SER A 26 42.91 -22.08 53.92
N THR A 27 43.42 -21.36 54.93
CA THR A 27 43.60 -19.89 54.94
C THR A 27 44.39 -19.35 53.74
N ASN A 28 45.34 -20.11 53.18
CA ASN A 28 46.13 -19.66 52.03
C ASN A 28 45.33 -19.65 50.71
N ALA A 29 44.52 -20.67 50.45
CA ALA A 29 43.73 -20.76 49.22
C ALA A 29 42.63 -19.68 49.20
N HIS A 30 41.99 -19.46 50.35
CA HIS A 30 40.98 -18.42 50.51
C HIS A 30 41.55 -17.00 50.33
N THR A 31 42.77 -16.75 50.82
CA THR A 31 43.46 -15.46 50.62
C THR A 31 43.75 -15.22 49.13
N GLN A 32 44.17 -16.24 48.38
CA GLN A 32 44.42 -16.14 46.95
C GLN A 32 43.12 -15.87 46.16
N ALA A 33 42.04 -16.59 46.45
CA ALA A 33 40.73 -16.37 45.82
C ALA A 33 40.18 -14.96 46.10
N SER A 34 40.31 -14.49 47.35
CA SER A 34 39.88 -13.14 47.74
C SER A 34 40.66 -12.03 47.01
N ASN A 35 41.98 -12.18 46.90
CA ASN A 35 42.83 -11.24 46.16
C ASN A 35 42.54 -11.26 44.65
N LYS A 36 42.24 -12.43 44.09
CA LYS A 36 41.83 -12.59 42.68
C LYS A 36 40.51 -11.86 42.40
N LEU A 37 39.49 -12.05 43.25
CA LEU A 37 38.21 -11.34 43.13
C LEU A 37 38.39 -9.81 43.27
N ALA A 38 39.14 -9.34 44.27
CA ALA A 38 39.40 -7.91 44.47
C ALA A 38 40.13 -7.27 43.27
N SER A 39 41.09 -8.00 42.69
CA SER A 39 41.79 -7.56 41.47
C SER A 39 40.85 -7.45 40.27
N LEU A 40 39.96 -8.41 40.07
CA LEU A 40 38.99 -8.39 38.97
C LEU A 40 37.93 -7.31 39.14
N LEU A 41 37.48 -7.05 40.38
CA LEU A 41 36.55 -5.96 40.69
C LEU A 41 37.15 -4.57 40.41
N LEU A 42 38.45 -4.39 40.69
CA LEU A 42 39.17 -3.14 40.40
C LEU A 42 39.41 -2.93 38.90
N THR A 43 39.82 -4.00 38.21
CA THR A 43 40.16 -3.95 36.78
C THR A 43 38.96 -3.93 35.84
N HIS A 44 37.73 -4.06 36.38
CA HIS A 44 36.50 -3.94 35.60
C HIS A 44 36.36 -2.58 34.90
N PHE A 45 36.85 -1.51 35.53
CA PHE A 45 36.71 -0.13 35.05
C PHE A 45 38.02 0.45 34.47
N ASP A 46 39.19 -0.11 34.77
CA ASP A 46 40.51 0.34 34.28
C ASP A 46 41.52 -0.82 34.11
N ASN A 47 42.31 -0.80 33.04
CA ASN A 47 43.24 -1.89 32.67
C ASN A 47 44.63 -1.83 33.34
N HIS A 48 44.79 -1.07 34.43
CA HIS A 48 46.10 -0.89 35.07
C HIS A 48 46.47 -2.05 36.03
N GLN A 49 47.72 -2.52 35.97
CA GLN A 49 48.24 -3.51 36.92
C GLN A 49 48.48 -2.86 38.28
N ILE A 50 47.72 -3.30 39.27
CA ILE A 50 47.81 -2.86 40.66
C ILE A 50 48.64 -3.87 41.46
N GLN A 51 49.66 -3.39 42.18
CA GLN A 51 50.56 -4.25 42.97
C GLN A 51 49.87 -4.88 44.20
N GLU A 52 48.92 -4.18 44.85
CA GLU A 52 48.16 -4.69 46.00
C GLU A 52 46.64 -4.41 45.87
N PRO A 53 45.92 -5.24 45.09
CA PRO A 53 44.53 -4.96 44.72
C PRO A 53 43.55 -4.88 45.90
N ALA A 54 43.74 -5.72 46.93
CA ALA A 54 42.89 -5.67 48.11
C ALA A 54 43.03 -4.33 48.86
N GLN A 55 44.23 -3.78 49.00
CA GLN A 55 44.41 -2.50 49.72
C GLN A 55 43.90 -1.30 48.92
N GLU A 56 44.06 -1.34 47.59
CA GLU A 56 43.62 -0.26 46.72
C GLU A 56 42.09 -0.19 46.60
N LEU A 57 41.38 -1.33 46.62
CA LEU A 57 39.91 -1.37 46.59
C LEU A 57 39.27 -0.63 47.76
N PHE A 58 39.89 -0.68 48.93
CA PHE A 58 39.41 -0.06 50.16
C PHE A 58 40.03 1.33 50.43
N SER A 59 40.80 1.87 49.48
CA SER A 59 41.44 3.16 49.64
C SER A 59 40.42 4.32 49.60
N LYS A 60 40.79 5.48 50.17
CA LYS A 60 39.96 6.69 50.06
C LYS A 60 39.90 7.25 48.63
N HIS A 61 40.90 6.94 47.81
CA HIS A 61 41.09 7.50 46.46
C HIS A 61 40.34 6.72 45.35
N THR A 62 39.80 5.53 45.65
CA THR A 62 39.06 4.73 44.66
C THR A 62 37.76 5.44 44.23
N PRO A 63 37.46 5.53 42.92
CA PRO A 63 36.25 6.17 42.42
C PRO A 63 34.95 5.61 43.04
N PRO A 64 33.92 6.45 43.25
CA PRO A 64 32.65 6.03 43.85
C PRO A 64 31.93 4.90 43.10
N GLU A 65 32.06 4.85 41.77
CA GLU A 65 31.43 3.83 40.92
C GLU A 65 32.02 2.44 41.14
N ILE A 66 33.35 2.35 41.21
CA ILE A 66 34.08 1.11 41.53
C ILE A 66 33.73 0.63 42.94
N LYS A 67 33.65 1.56 43.91
CA LYS A 67 33.25 1.23 45.29
C LYS A 67 31.83 0.66 45.37
N ARG A 68 30.87 1.24 44.64
CA ARG A 68 29.48 0.74 44.56
C ARG A 68 29.40 -0.64 43.94
N PHE A 69 30.13 -0.85 42.86
CA PHE A 69 30.20 -2.13 42.15
C PHE A 69 30.79 -3.22 43.05
N ALA A 70 31.96 -2.98 43.63
CA ALA A 70 32.61 -3.93 44.53
C ALA A 70 31.79 -4.18 45.81
N ALA A 71 31.17 -3.15 46.40
CA ALA A 71 30.32 -3.32 47.59
C ALA A 71 29.16 -4.29 47.32
N SER A 72 28.54 -4.22 46.15
CA SER A 72 27.39 -5.07 45.80
C SER A 72 27.81 -6.52 45.57
N TRP A 73 28.95 -6.76 44.92
CA TRP A 73 29.52 -8.11 44.75
C TRP A 73 30.01 -8.72 46.07
N LEU A 74 30.64 -7.93 46.95
CA LEU A 74 31.07 -8.42 48.26
C LEU A 74 29.89 -8.70 49.20
N LEU A 75 28.85 -7.85 49.18
CA LEU A 75 27.62 -8.10 49.92
C LEU A 75 26.89 -9.32 49.37
N ARG A 76 26.87 -9.51 48.05
CA ARG A 76 26.36 -10.72 47.39
C ARG A 76 27.10 -11.98 47.83
N ALA A 77 28.42 -11.89 48.03
CA ALA A 77 29.23 -13.02 48.50
C ALA A 77 28.89 -13.41 49.93
N LEU A 78 28.70 -12.44 50.81
CA LEU A 78 28.25 -12.66 52.19
C LEU A 78 26.86 -13.28 52.29
N VAL A 79 25.98 -13.03 51.30
CA VAL A 79 24.66 -13.68 51.22
C VAL A 79 24.77 -15.17 50.88
N GLU A 80 25.67 -15.55 49.96
CA GLU A 80 25.86 -16.97 49.59
C GLU A 80 26.69 -17.74 50.63
N ALA A 81 27.72 -17.12 51.20
CA ALA A 81 28.54 -17.70 52.25
C ALA A 81 28.95 -16.64 53.27
N ASP A 82 28.42 -16.74 54.48
CA ASP A 82 28.71 -15.78 55.56
C ASP A 82 30.22 -15.74 55.89
N THR A 83 30.95 -16.85 55.72
CA THR A 83 32.41 -16.90 55.92
C THR A 83 33.24 -16.38 54.74
N ALA A 84 32.64 -15.94 53.63
CA ALA A 84 33.35 -15.56 52.40
C ALA A 84 34.40 -14.44 52.57
N LEU A 85 34.33 -13.65 53.65
CA LEU A 85 35.28 -12.57 53.94
C LEU A 85 36.07 -12.77 55.25
N SER A 86 35.98 -13.95 55.88
CA SER A 86 36.50 -14.18 57.25
C SER A 86 38.03 -14.31 57.35
N VAL A 87 38.79 -13.88 56.34
CA VAL A 87 40.25 -14.05 56.25
C VAL A 87 40.96 -12.71 56.38
N GLY A 88 41.89 -12.62 57.33
CA GLY A 88 42.68 -11.41 57.58
C GLY A 88 41.84 -10.21 58.03
N ASN A 89 42.11 -9.03 57.46
CA ASN A 89 41.37 -7.79 57.74
C ASN A 89 40.25 -7.49 56.72
N LEU A 90 39.98 -8.39 55.77
CA LEU A 90 39.04 -8.16 54.66
C LEU A 90 37.61 -7.92 55.12
N ASP A 91 37.12 -8.65 56.13
CA ASP A 91 35.79 -8.43 56.72
C ASP A 91 35.64 -6.99 57.26
N ARG A 92 36.63 -6.51 58.03
CA ARG A 92 36.63 -5.13 58.54
C ARG A 92 36.70 -4.09 57.42
N GLN A 93 37.46 -4.37 56.37
CA GLN A 93 37.61 -3.48 55.21
C GLN A 93 36.33 -3.43 54.36
N ALA A 94 35.64 -4.55 54.17
CA ALA A 94 34.35 -4.62 53.49
C ALA A 94 33.27 -3.85 54.24
N ILE A 95 33.23 -3.93 55.57
CA ILE A 95 32.30 -3.12 56.37
C ILE A 95 32.60 -1.62 56.25
N ALA A 96 33.88 -1.23 56.22
CA ALA A 96 34.25 0.17 55.96
C ALA A 96 33.83 0.62 54.54
N LEU A 97 33.90 -0.26 53.54
CA LEU A 97 33.38 0.00 52.21
C LEU A 97 31.86 0.18 52.23
N PHE A 98 31.13 -0.69 52.91
CA PHE A 98 29.66 -0.60 53.08
C PHE A 98 29.27 0.69 53.80
N ASP A 99 29.99 1.10 54.84
CA ASP A 99 29.77 2.39 55.50
C ASP A 99 29.92 3.56 54.52
N SER A 100 30.88 3.50 53.59
CA SER A 100 31.09 4.55 52.59
C SER A 100 30.06 4.57 51.45
N VAL A 101 29.47 3.41 51.13
CA VAL A 101 28.57 3.24 49.97
C VAL A 101 27.09 3.27 50.37
N TYR A 102 26.73 2.60 51.46
CA TYR A 102 25.35 2.33 51.85
C TYR A 102 24.81 3.24 52.97
N ALA A 103 25.64 4.09 53.59
CA ALA A 103 25.23 4.99 54.67
C ALA A 103 24.01 5.87 54.32
N ASN A 104 23.95 6.37 53.09
CA ASN A 104 22.88 7.27 52.63
C ASN A 104 21.70 6.54 51.95
N THR A 105 21.80 5.22 51.77
CA THR A 105 20.79 4.39 51.10
C THR A 105 20.26 3.32 52.07
N ILE A 106 20.82 2.11 52.01
CA ILE A 106 20.37 0.92 52.75
C ILE A 106 20.37 1.16 54.27
N TYR A 107 21.39 1.84 54.81
CA TYR A 107 21.51 2.06 56.25
C TYR A 107 20.35 2.86 56.82
N ARG A 108 19.90 3.88 56.09
CA ARG A 108 18.76 4.72 56.49
C ARG A 108 17.47 3.90 56.59
N ARG A 109 17.27 2.93 55.69
CA ARG A 109 16.12 2.02 55.70
C ARG A 109 16.19 0.99 56.83
N LEU A 110 17.39 0.50 57.15
CA LEU A 110 17.61 -0.51 58.20
C LEU A 110 17.83 0.09 59.61
N GLY A 111 17.78 1.42 59.75
CA GLY A 111 18.04 2.12 61.00
C GLY A 111 19.46 1.93 61.53
N ILE A 112 20.44 1.73 60.64
CA ILE A 112 21.86 1.52 60.96
C ILE A 112 22.59 2.86 60.92
N THR A 113 23.54 3.08 61.84
CA THR A 113 24.51 4.17 61.72
C THR A 113 25.93 3.60 61.57
N THR A 114 26.87 4.40 61.05
CA THR A 114 28.27 3.98 60.88
C THR A 114 28.93 3.53 62.20
N ASN A 115 28.39 3.95 63.35
CA ASN A 115 28.89 3.65 64.70
C ASN A 115 28.32 2.34 65.29
N PHE A 116 27.43 1.62 64.59
CA PHE A 116 26.93 0.32 65.05
C PHE A 116 28.04 -0.74 65.10
N GLN A 117 27.84 -1.77 65.91
CA GLN A 117 28.74 -2.91 65.99
C GLN A 117 28.85 -3.61 64.62
N THR A 118 30.07 -3.96 64.21
CA THR A 118 30.39 -4.54 62.90
C THR A 118 29.56 -5.80 62.61
N TYR A 119 29.37 -6.67 63.61
CA TYR A 119 28.59 -7.90 63.46
C TYR A 119 27.09 -7.63 63.24
N ASP A 120 26.52 -6.63 63.93
CA ASP A 120 25.11 -6.23 63.77
C ASP A 120 24.87 -5.61 62.38
N LYS A 121 25.80 -4.75 61.91
CA LYS A 121 25.73 -4.16 60.57
C LYS A 121 25.73 -5.24 59.49
N ARG A 122 26.63 -6.22 59.62
CA ARG A 122 26.75 -7.35 58.70
C ARG A 122 25.47 -8.17 58.64
N ALA A 123 24.96 -8.63 59.77
CA ALA A 123 23.76 -9.47 59.82
C ALA A 123 22.56 -8.80 59.12
N ARG A 124 22.31 -7.51 59.41
CA ARG A 124 21.20 -6.76 58.81
C ARG A 124 21.38 -6.50 57.31
N LEU A 125 22.61 -6.27 56.84
CA LEU A 125 22.88 -6.08 55.41
C LEU A 125 22.71 -7.39 54.62
N ILE A 126 23.14 -8.52 55.19
CA ILE A 126 22.94 -9.86 54.60
C ILE A 126 21.45 -10.15 54.48
N GLU A 127 20.68 -9.96 55.57
CA GLU A 127 19.23 -10.16 55.58
C GLU A 127 18.54 -9.31 54.50
N PHE A 128 18.87 -8.01 54.43
CA PHE A 128 18.33 -7.11 53.42
C PHE A 128 18.64 -7.52 51.98
N ALA A 129 19.89 -7.91 51.70
CA ALA A 129 20.31 -8.32 50.36
C ALA A 129 19.69 -9.67 49.96
N ALA A 130 19.58 -10.61 50.90
CA ALA A 130 18.90 -11.88 50.70
C ALA A 130 17.41 -11.68 50.39
N ASP A 131 16.72 -10.80 51.13
CA ASP A 131 15.31 -10.46 50.90
C ASP A 131 15.07 -9.89 49.51
N ILE A 132 15.93 -8.99 49.04
CA ILE A 132 15.80 -8.39 47.70
C ILE A 132 15.99 -9.43 46.60
N LEU A 133 17.01 -10.28 46.70
CA LEU A 133 17.26 -11.33 45.70
C LEU A 133 16.13 -12.36 45.69
N ASN A 134 15.62 -12.73 46.86
CA ASN A 134 14.47 -13.62 46.99
C ASN A 134 13.20 -12.98 46.39
N GLN A 135 12.94 -11.71 46.68
CA GLN A 135 11.82 -10.97 46.10
C GLN A 135 11.92 -10.92 44.57
N ALA A 136 13.09 -10.59 44.02
CA ALA A 136 13.33 -10.55 42.57
C ALA A 136 13.10 -11.94 41.93
N ASN A 137 13.64 -12.99 42.53
CA ASN A 137 13.48 -14.36 42.04
C ASN A 137 12.04 -14.87 42.17
N GLN A 138 11.30 -14.51 43.22
CA GLN A 138 9.90 -14.90 43.39
C GLN A 138 9.01 -14.25 42.33
N LEU A 139 9.22 -12.97 42.03
CA LEU A 139 8.49 -12.26 40.99
C LEU A 139 8.64 -12.94 39.62
N VAL A 140 9.83 -13.46 39.33
CA VAL A 140 10.20 -14.08 38.05
C VAL A 140 9.84 -15.57 37.96
N ASN A 141 9.69 -16.28 39.08
CA ASN A 141 9.40 -17.71 39.08
C ASN A 141 7.92 -18.05 39.36
N THR A 142 7.08 -17.06 39.67
CA THR A 142 5.66 -17.28 39.96
C THR A 142 4.90 -17.54 38.67
N ALA A 143 4.27 -18.71 38.50
CA ALA A 143 3.47 -19.06 37.31
C ALA A 143 2.56 -17.91 36.87
N LEU A 144 2.77 -17.43 35.64
CA LEU A 144 2.06 -16.26 35.11
C LEU A 144 0.73 -16.67 34.48
N GLU A 145 -0.36 -16.25 35.10
CA GLU A 145 -1.63 -16.13 34.41
C GLU A 145 -1.61 -14.87 33.54
N THR A 146 -2.14 -14.96 32.31
CA THR A 146 -2.16 -13.86 31.33
C THR A 146 -2.73 -12.56 31.91
N LYS A 147 -3.76 -12.64 32.77
CA LYS A 147 -4.39 -11.49 33.45
C LYS A 147 -3.49 -10.76 34.47
N ARG A 148 -2.34 -11.34 34.86
CA ARG A 148 -1.45 -10.79 35.90
C ARG A 148 -0.19 -10.11 35.33
N ILE A 149 0.01 -10.13 34.00
CA ILE A 149 1.18 -9.57 33.33
C ILE A 149 1.38 -8.06 33.64
N PRO A 150 0.35 -7.19 33.60
CA PRO A 150 0.53 -5.78 33.95
C PRO A 150 0.94 -5.55 35.40
N ASN A 151 0.46 -6.38 36.32
CA ASN A 151 0.82 -6.30 37.74
C ASN A 151 2.30 -6.67 37.94
N LEU A 152 2.79 -7.72 37.26
CA LEU A 152 4.21 -8.10 37.29
C LEU A 152 5.10 -6.95 36.80
N GLN A 153 4.74 -6.29 35.69
CA GLN A 153 5.48 -5.13 35.17
C GLN A 153 5.60 -4.03 36.23
N GLN A 154 4.50 -3.66 36.90
CA GLN A 154 4.49 -2.64 37.94
C GLN A 154 5.35 -3.03 39.14
N GLN A 155 5.30 -4.30 39.57
CA GLN A 155 6.08 -4.81 40.69
C GLN A 155 7.59 -4.81 40.39
N LEU A 156 7.99 -5.20 39.18
CA LEU A 156 9.39 -5.17 38.73
C LEU A 156 9.92 -3.73 38.60
N LEU A 157 9.14 -2.83 37.99
CA LEU A 157 9.51 -1.42 37.90
C LEU A 157 9.62 -0.78 39.29
N LYS A 158 8.75 -1.15 40.23
CA LYS A 158 8.84 -0.69 41.62
C LYS A 158 10.12 -1.20 42.30
N LEU A 159 10.49 -2.46 42.06
CA LEU A 159 11.72 -3.05 42.61
C LEU A 159 12.98 -2.38 42.07
N PHE A 160 13.07 -2.16 40.74
CA PHE A 160 14.24 -1.53 40.12
C PHE A 160 14.35 -0.02 40.38
N ASN A 161 13.22 0.66 40.65
CA ASN A 161 13.20 2.09 40.95
C ASN A 161 13.29 2.41 42.45
N ASP A 162 13.11 1.45 43.37
CA ASP A 162 13.32 1.69 44.79
C ASP A 162 14.79 2.07 45.04
N HIS A 163 14.99 3.24 45.65
CA HIS A 163 16.32 3.82 45.84
C HIS A 163 17.29 2.90 46.60
N ASN A 164 16.78 2.08 47.52
CA ASN A 164 17.60 1.17 48.34
C ASN A 164 17.86 -0.14 47.59
N CYS A 165 16.87 -0.68 46.90
CA CYS A 165 17.04 -1.88 46.08
C CYS A 165 18.00 -1.62 44.91
N ARG A 166 17.88 -0.46 44.25
CA ARG A 166 18.77 -0.05 43.16
C ARG A 166 20.23 0.08 43.62
N ALA A 167 20.46 0.54 44.85
CA ALA A 167 21.81 0.68 45.40
C ALA A 167 22.57 -0.67 45.49
N PHE A 168 21.85 -1.79 45.59
CA PHE A 168 22.42 -3.14 45.64
C PHE A 168 22.29 -3.91 44.31
N LEU A 169 21.13 -3.84 43.64
CA LEU A 169 20.87 -4.63 42.42
C LEU A 169 21.50 -4.04 41.16
N SER A 170 21.57 -2.70 41.05
CA SER A 170 22.02 -2.04 39.82
C SER A 170 23.44 -2.44 39.39
N PRO A 171 24.39 -2.73 40.30
CA PRO A 171 25.72 -3.19 39.89
C PRO A 171 25.81 -4.69 39.56
N LEU A 172 24.79 -5.49 39.92
CA LEU A 172 24.72 -6.94 39.64
C LEU A 172 23.98 -7.25 38.32
N LEU A 173 23.19 -6.28 37.84
CA LEU A 173 22.32 -6.39 36.67
C LEU A 173 22.71 -5.39 35.58
N PRO A 174 22.50 -5.70 34.29
CA PRO A 174 22.74 -4.76 33.20
C PRO A 174 21.74 -3.59 33.24
N GLU A 175 22.25 -2.36 33.36
CA GLU A 175 21.42 -1.13 33.40
C GLU A 175 20.55 -0.97 32.14
N ALA A 176 21.04 -1.43 30.99
CA ALA A 176 20.30 -1.41 29.73
C ALA A 176 18.96 -2.18 29.80
N LEU A 177 18.90 -3.26 30.59
CA LEU A 177 17.72 -4.12 30.70
C LEU A 177 16.81 -3.76 31.88
N THR A 178 17.35 -3.11 32.92
CA THR A 178 16.58 -2.67 34.10
C THR A 178 15.98 -1.26 33.93
N ASN A 179 16.33 -0.54 32.86
CA ASN A 179 15.72 0.73 32.50
C ASN A 179 14.22 0.58 32.23
N VAL A 180 13.43 1.53 32.74
CA VAL A 180 11.98 1.66 32.56
C VAL A 180 11.57 1.46 31.09
N ASN A 181 12.27 2.06 30.13
CA ASN A 181 11.89 1.97 28.72
C ASN A 181 12.07 0.56 28.15
N MET A 182 13.14 -0.14 28.55
CA MET A 182 13.40 -1.49 28.06
C MET A 182 12.45 -2.51 28.69
N VAL A 183 12.23 -2.40 30.00
CA VAL A 183 11.24 -3.23 30.71
C VAL A 183 9.84 -2.98 30.13
N ARG A 184 9.46 -1.72 29.87
CA ARG A 184 8.18 -1.41 29.21
C ARG A 184 8.12 -2.05 27.84
N SER A 185 9.10 -1.81 26.97
CA SER A 185 9.12 -2.38 25.62
C SER A 185 8.96 -3.90 25.57
N LEU A 186 9.58 -4.64 26.50
CA LEU A 186 9.40 -6.10 26.60
C LEU A 186 7.96 -6.48 26.93
N PHE A 187 7.38 -5.83 27.94
CA PHE A 187 6.01 -6.09 28.39
C PHE A 187 4.95 -5.55 27.42
N ASP A 188 5.25 -4.47 26.71
CA ASP A 188 4.39 -3.90 25.67
C ASP A 188 4.31 -4.90 24.51
N ALA A 189 5.41 -5.49 24.06
CA ALA A 189 5.39 -6.53 23.03
C ALA A 189 4.56 -7.77 23.43
N VAL A 190 4.58 -8.14 24.71
CA VAL A 190 3.74 -9.23 25.24
C VAL A 190 2.28 -8.81 25.38
N SER A 191 2.02 -7.56 25.77
CA SER A 191 0.65 -7.02 25.91
C SER A 191 0.00 -6.83 24.55
N ASP A 192 0.75 -6.34 23.55
CA ASP A 192 0.34 -6.24 22.15
C ASP A 192 -0.11 -7.60 21.60
N TYR A 193 0.54 -8.69 22.00
CA TYR A 193 0.08 -10.05 21.68
C TYR A 193 -1.22 -10.42 22.42
N MET A 194 -1.34 -10.09 23.70
CA MET A 194 -2.50 -10.43 24.52
C MET A 194 -3.76 -9.66 24.13
N ASP A 195 -3.60 -8.41 23.70
CA ASP A 195 -4.66 -7.48 23.31
C ASP A 195 -4.99 -7.57 21.81
N ALA A 196 -4.24 -8.35 21.04
CA ALA A 196 -4.48 -8.56 19.63
C ALA A 196 -5.90 -9.11 19.38
N GLU A 197 -6.75 -8.37 18.68
CA GLU A 197 -8.03 -8.91 18.18
C GLU A 197 -7.79 -9.87 17.00
N PHE A 198 -6.79 -9.55 16.16
CA PHE A 198 -6.41 -10.23 14.93
C PHE A 198 -4.88 -10.37 14.85
N ASP A 199 -4.37 -11.30 14.02
CA ASP A 199 -2.92 -11.45 13.72
C ASP A 199 -2.02 -11.89 14.90
N HIS A 200 -2.56 -12.76 15.77
CA HIS A 200 -1.87 -13.31 16.94
C HIS A 200 -0.52 -13.98 16.63
N GLU A 201 -0.31 -14.47 15.40
CA GLU A 201 0.94 -15.12 14.99
C GLU A 201 2.08 -14.10 14.82
N ARG A 202 1.81 -12.96 14.18
CA ARG A 202 2.80 -11.90 14.01
C ARG A 202 3.17 -11.29 15.36
N THR A 203 2.17 -10.97 16.17
CA THR A 203 2.40 -10.39 17.50
C THR A 203 3.08 -11.40 18.44
N LEU A 204 2.80 -12.69 18.29
CA LEU A 204 3.56 -13.75 18.98
C LEU A 204 5.04 -13.73 18.58
N GLU A 205 5.34 -13.61 17.28
CA GLU A 205 6.73 -13.58 16.81
C GLU A 205 7.48 -12.33 17.27
N GLN A 206 6.79 -11.18 17.33
CA GLN A 206 7.32 -9.96 17.93
C GLN A 206 7.62 -10.15 19.42
N ALA A 207 6.68 -10.72 20.18
CA ALA A 207 6.85 -11.03 21.59
C ALA A 207 8.00 -12.03 21.83
N ARG A 208 8.11 -13.09 21.00
CA ARG A 208 9.22 -14.06 21.03
C ARG A 208 10.55 -13.39 20.77
N THR A 209 10.63 -12.58 19.72
CA THR A 209 11.86 -11.88 19.35
C THR A 209 12.30 -10.94 20.47
N ALA A 210 11.37 -10.18 21.06
CA ALA A 210 11.65 -9.30 22.19
C ALA A 210 12.16 -10.09 23.41
N CYS A 211 11.51 -11.22 23.74
CA CYS A 211 11.95 -12.09 24.83
C CYS A 211 13.34 -12.71 24.56
N ASP A 212 13.57 -13.24 23.37
CA ASP A 212 14.83 -13.90 23.00
C ASP A 212 15.99 -12.91 22.98
N GLU A 213 15.77 -11.68 22.51
CA GLU A 213 16.79 -10.62 22.54
C GLU A 213 17.07 -10.18 23.98
N TYR A 214 16.03 -9.99 24.80
CA TYR A 214 16.18 -9.64 26.21
C TYR A 214 16.94 -10.71 26.99
N GLU A 215 16.61 -12.00 26.79
CA GLU A 215 17.32 -13.13 27.37
C GLU A 215 18.77 -13.18 26.90
N ARG A 216 19.02 -13.02 25.60
CA ARG A 216 20.38 -13.03 25.04
C ARG A 216 21.26 -11.94 25.66
N GLN A 217 20.72 -10.74 25.84
CA GLN A 217 21.44 -9.64 26.49
C GLN A 217 21.69 -9.91 27.98
N ALA A 218 20.72 -10.52 28.67
CA ALA A 218 20.88 -10.92 30.07
C ALA A 218 21.98 -11.97 30.25
N ILE A 219 22.07 -12.94 29.33
CA ILE A 219 23.14 -13.96 29.28
C ILE A 219 24.50 -13.34 28.90
N ALA A 220 24.51 -12.39 27.97
CA ALA A 220 25.74 -11.72 27.54
C ALA A 220 26.40 -10.89 28.65
N HIS A 221 25.62 -10.39 29.62
CA HIS A 221 26.12 -9.67 30.79
C HIS A 221 27.04 -10.55 31.66
N GLY A 222 26.74 -11.84 31.82
CA GLY A 222 27.64 -12.82 32.43
C GLY A 222 27.52 -13.08 33.94
N SER A 223 26.71 -12.30 34.68
CA SER A 223 26.41 -12.59 36.09
C SER A 223 25.29 -13.64 36.22
N GLN A 224 25.37 -14.50 37.25
CA GLN A 224 24.33 -15.50 37.49
C GLN A 224 22.98 -14.84 37.85
N ASP A 225 22.99 -13.73 38.58
CA ASP A 225 21.78 -13.00 38.95
C ASP A 225 21.07 -12.38 37.73
N SER A 226 21.81 -11.86 36.75
CA SER A 226 21.25 -11.38 35.47
C SER A 226 20.54 -12.51 34.71
N ILE A 227 21.16 -13.69 34.63
CA ILE A 227 20.59 -14.84 33.94
C ILE A 227 19.34 -15.36 34.66
N ARG A 228 19.39 -15.44 36.00
CA ARG A 228 18.29 -15.96 36.82
C ARG A 228 17.08 -15.01 36.83
N ILE A 229 17.31 -13.72 37.06
CA ILE A 229 16.24 -12.72 37.20
C ILE A 229 15.75 -12.24 35.83
N LEU A 230 16.65 -11.69 35.00
CA LEU A 230 16.23 -11.07 33.73
C LEU A 230 16.04 -12.12 32.62
N GLY A 231 16.94 -13.10 32.52
CA GLY A 231 16.78 -14.21 31.58
C GLY A 231 15.60 -15.12 31.96
N GLY A 232 15.38 -15.37 33.25
CA GLY A 232 14.21 -16.09 33.75
C GLY A 232 12.89 -15.42 33.37
N LEU A 233 12.82 -14.08 33.50
CA LEU A 233 11.63 -13.30 33.16
C LEU A 233 11.27 -13.44 31.68
N ALA A 234 12.24 -13.25 30.80
CA ALA A 234 12.05 -13.38 29.37
C ALA A 234 11.57 -14.78 28.96
N ARG A 235 12.19 -15.84 29.53
CA ARG A 235 11.75 -17.23 29.31
C ARG A 235 10.31 -17.46 29.75
N GLN A 236 9.94 -16.93 30.91
CA GLN A 236 8.61 -17.13 31.46
C GLN A 236 7.53 -16.41 30.64
N LEU A 237 7.79 -15.16 30.23
CA LEU A 237 6.89 -14.41 29.35
C LEU A 237 6.74 -15.11 28.00
N LYS A 238 7.84 -15.55 27.39
CA LYS A 238 7.83 -16.34 26.14
C LYS A 238 7.00 -17.61 26.28
N GLN A 239 7.21 -18.39 27.33
CA GLN A 239 6.45 -19.62 27.56
C GLN A 239 4.96 -19.36 27.75
N THR A 240 4.59 -18.25 28.40
CA THR A 240 3.21 -17.86 28.64
C THR A 240 2.49 -17.57 27.32
N VAL A 241 3.08 -16.75 26.44
CA VAL A 241 2.49 -16.43 25.13
C VAL A 241 2.44 -17.65 24.21
N GLU A 242 3.44 -18.53 24.25
CA GLU A 242 3.44 -19.77 23.46
C GLU A 242 2.37 -20.77 23.91
N THR A 243 2.16 -20.88 25.22
CA THR A 243 1.11 -21.75 25.78
C THR A 243 -0.27 -21.21 25.45
N HIS A 244 -0.47 -19.90 25.53
CA HIS A 244 -1.71 -19.24 25.12
C HIS A 244 -1.99 -19.41 23.62
N PHE A 245 -0.97 -19.28 22.77
CA PHE A 245 -1.13 -19.49 21.34
C PHE A 245 -1.56 -20.93 21.00
N LYS A 246 -0.93 -21.93 21.62
CA LYS A 246 -1.35 -23.32 21.47
C LYS A 246 -2.81 -23.53 21.90
N TYR A 247 -3.24 -22.88 22.98
CA TYR A 247 -4.64 -22.94 23.40
C TYR A 247 -5.60 -22.37 22.34
N LEU A 248 -5.23 -21.25 21.69
CA LEU A 248 -6.02 -20.64 20.61
C LEU A 248 -6.14 -21.57 19.39
N GLU A 249 -5.07 -22.28 19.01
CA GLU A 249 -5.09 -23.24 17.89
C GLU A 249 -6.15 -24.34 18.06
N PHE A 250 -6.42 -24.76 19.31
CA PHE A 250 -7.40 -25.82 19.59
C PHE A 250 -8.82 -25.33 19.86
N GLN A 251 -9.01 -24.17 20.51
CA GLN A 251 -10.33 -23.71 20.96
C GLN A 251 -11.06 -22.78 19.99
N ASP A 252 -10.34 -22.05 19.12
CA ASP A 252 -10.96 -21.10 18.17
C ASP A 252 -10.29 -21.20 16.79
N PRO A 253 -10.55 -22.30 16.04
CA PRO A 253 -9.94 -22.51 14.73
C PRO A 253 -10.36 -21.41 13.74
N PRO A 254 -9.56 -21.17 12.67
CA PRO A 254 -9.90 -20.19 11.65
C PRO A 254 -11.30 -20.44 11.07
N ARG A 255 -12.11 -19.37 11.00
CA ARG A 255 -13.49 -19.41 10.47
C ARG A 255 -13.55 -18.65 9.17
N LEU A 256 -13.64 -19.39 8.08
CA LEU A 256 -13.87 -18.82 6.77
C LEU A 256 -15.36 -18.70 6.49
N SER A 257 -15.74 -17.65 5.76
CA SER A 257 -17.05 -17.49 5.17
C SER A 257 -16.88 -17.10 3.70
N PHE A 258 -17.86 -17.50 2.89
CA PHE A 258 -17.78 -17.48 1.43
C PHE A 258 -18.98 -16.72 0.88
N ALA A 259 -18.72 -15.80 -0.04
CA ALA A 259 -19.77 -15.08 -0.73
C ALA A 259 -19.45 -14.99 -2.23
N GLU A 260 -20.38 -15.49 -3.05
CA GLU A 260 -20.37 -15.28 -4.49
C GLU A 260 -20.76 -13.83 -4.82
N VAL A 261 -20.01 -13.22 -5.75
CA VAL A 261 -20.43 -11.94 -6.34
C VAL A 261 -21.38 -12.22 -7.50
N LYS A 262 -22.68 -12.14 -7.22
CA LYS A 262 -23.72 -12.38 -8.23
C LYS A 262 -23.69 -11.30 -9.32
N LYS A 263 -23.50 -11.72 -10.57
CA LYS A 263 -23.66 -10.90 -11.78
C LYS A 263 -23.97 -11.77 -13.00
N MET A 264 -24.39 -11.14 -14.08
CA MET A 264 -24.54 -11.77 -15.39
C MET A 264 -23.24 -11.69 -16.20
N TYR A 265 -22.97 -12.69 -17.05
CA TYR A 265 -21.68 -12.83 -17.77
C TYR A 265 -21.83 -12.92 -19.30
N PRO A 266 -20.85 -12.44 -20.11
CA PRO A 266 -20.84 -12.55 -21.57
C PRO A 266 -20.51 -13.97 -22.06
N MET A 267 -21.49 -14.87 -21.93
CA MET A 267 -21.40 -16.28 -22.33
C MET A 267 -21.98 -16.59 -23.72
N ASP A 268 -22.25 -15.54 -24.50
CA ASP A 268 -22.82 -15.59 -25.83
C ASP A 268 -21.77 -15.62 -26.96
N GLN A 269 -20.48 -15.40 -26.67
CA GLN A 269 -19.41 -15.43 -27.68
C GLN A 269 -18.39 -16.51 -27.36
N LEU A 270 -18.11 -17.36 -28.36
CA LEU A 270 -17.14 -18.45 -28.24
C LEU A 270 -15.71 -17.89 -28.14
N GLY A 271 -14.94 -18.40 -27.18
CA GLY A 271 -13.58 -17.96 -26.90
C GLY A 271 -13.48 -16.75 -25.97
N ASN A 272 -14.59 -16.12 -25.58
CA ASN A 272 -14.56 -15.07 -24.56
C ASN A 272 -14.10 -15.63 -23.22
N THR A 273 -13.30 -14.84 -22.50
CA THR A 273 -12.88 -15.14 -21.14
C THR A 273 -13.74 -14.35 -20.18
N ILE A 274 -14.44 -15.04 -19.29
CA ILE A 274 -15.19 -14.45 -18.19
C ILE A 274 -14.40 -14.59 -16.89
N THR A 275 -14.54 -13.61 -16.01
CA THR A 275 -13.98 -13.69 -14.65
C THR A 275 -15.11 -13.47 -13.65
N PHE A 276 -15.28 -14.42 -12.74
CA PHE A 276 -16.21 -14.34 -11.61
C PHE A 276 -15.43 -14.35 -10.30
N TYR A 277 -16.08 -13.85 -9.24
CA TYR A 277 -15.41 -13.54 -8.00
C TYR A 277 -15.99 -14.32 -6.83
N LEU A 278 -15.11 -14.95 -6.06
CA LEU A 278 -15.43 -15.52 -4.76
C LEU A 278 -14.82 -14.63 -3.68
N LYS A 279 -15.62 -14.08 -2.76
CA LYS A 279 -15.11 -13.41 -1.56
C LYS A 279 -14.92 -14.46 -0.46
N VAL A 280 -13.73 -14.51 0.13
CA VAL A 280 -13.43 -15.33 1.31
C VAL A 280 -13.05 -14.42 2.46
N THR A 281 -13.80 -14.48 3.54
CA THR A 281 -13.55 -13.69 4.75
C THR A 281 -13.10 -14.60 5.88
N ASN A 282 -11.90 -14.33 6.42
CA ASN A 282 -11.42 -15.01 7.62
C ASN A 282 -11.86 -14.21 8.86
N SER A 283 -12.93 -14.66 9.49
CA SER A 283 -13.46 -14.12 10.75
C SER A 283 -12.81 -14.72 12.00
N GLY A 284 -11.92 -15.71 11.83
CA GLY A 284 -11.16 -16.31 12.93
C GLY A 284 -9.96 -15.46 13.35
N LYS A 285 -9.40 -15.79 14.52
CA LYS A 285 -8.23 -15.08 15.11
C LYS A 285 -6.88 -15.52 14.55
N LEU A 286 -6.85 -16.68 13.88
CA LEU A 286 -5.66 -17.30 13.32
C LEU A 286 -5.66 -17.26 11.79
N PRO A 287 -4.50 -17.10 11.15
CA PRO A 287 -4.39 -17.13 9.71
C PRO A 287 -4.72 -18.52 9.15
N VAL A 288 -5.39 -18.54 8.01
CA VAL A 288 -5.56 -19.76 7.21
C VAL A 288 -4.39 -19.88 6.26
N ARG A 289 -3.77 -21.07 6.14
CA ARG A 289 -2.65 -21.33 5.25
C ARG A 289 -3.02 -22.31 4.15
N ASP A 290 -2.21 -22.31 3.08
CA ASP A 290 -2.32 -23.24 1.96
C ASP A 290 -3.75 -23.37 1.41
N LEU A 291 -4.45 -22.24 1.34
CA LEU A 291 -5.79 -22.21 0.77
C LEU A 291 -5.70 -22.60 -0.71
N ARG A 292 -6.39 -23.65 -1.15
CA ARG A 292 -6.41 -24.14 -2.54
C ARG A 292 -7.85 -24.31 -2.95
N LEU A 293 -8.20 -24.07 -4.21
CA LEU A 293 -9.47 -24.51 -4.78
C LEU A 293 -9.25 -25.26 -6.06
N GLU A 294 -9.89 -26.40 -6.06
CA GLU A 294 -9.74 -27.42 -7.05
C GLU A 294 -11.07 -27.50 -7.79
N GLU A 295 -11.00 -27.65 -9.11
CA GLU A 295 -12.18 -27.93 -9.91
C GLU A 295 -12.66 -29.34 -9.56
N ILE A 296 -13.91 -29.46 -9.08
CA ILE A 296 -14.55 -30.77 -8.97
C ILE A 296 -15.24 -31.09 -10.30
N ALA A 297 -16.07 -30.17 -10.76
CA ALA A 297 -16.81 -30.30 -12.00
C ALA A 297 -17.15 -28.93 -12.58
N ILE A 298 -17.15 -28.83 -13.90
CA ILE A 298 -17.68 -27.68 -14.64
C ILE A 298 -18.55 -28.20 -15.78
N ASP A 299 -19.65 -27.51 -16.05
CA ASP A 299 -20.42 -27.77 -17.25
C ASP A 299 -19.55 -27.62 -18.51
N PRO A 300 -19.71 -28.48 -19.54
CA PRO A 300 -18.83 -28.56 -20.70
C PRO A 300 -18.83 -27.30 -21.58
N GLN A 301 -19.74 -26.37 -21.32
CA GLN A 301 -19.88 -25.09 -22.02
C GLN A 301 -18.78 -24.11 -21.63
N LEU A 302 -18.22 -24.27 -20.43
CA LEU A 302 -17.13 -23.48 -19.90
C LEU A 302 -15.91 -24.35 -19.66
N LYS A 303 -14.73 -23.74 -19.71
CA LYS A 303 -13.49 -24.37 -19.25
C LYS A 303 -12.78 -23.39 -18.35
N LEU A 304 -12.49 -23.81 -17.11
CA LEU A 304 -11.68 -23.00 -16.23
C LEU A 304 -10.31 -22.76 -16.88
N THR A 305 -9.94 -21.49 -16.96
CA THR A 305 -8.56 -21.09 -17.25
C THR A 305 -7.72 -21.09 -15.98
N THR A 306 -8.38 -20.97 -14.82
CA THR A 306 -7.75 -20.94 -13.50
C THR A 306 -7.61 -22.38 -12.99
N ARG A 307 -6.38 -22.90 -12.96
CA ARG A 307 -6.11 -24.25 -12.43
C ARG A 307 -6.05 -24.27 -10.90
N PRO A 308 -6.22 -25.44 -10.27
CA PRO A 308 -6.05 -25.59 -8.83
C PRO A 308 -4.65 -25.18 -8.39
N MET A 309 -4.54 -24.18 -7.52
CA MET A 309 -3.24 -23.69 -7.06
C MET A 309 -3.30 -23.26 -5.58
N PRO A 310 -2.19 -23.40 -4.84
CA PRO A 310 -2.08 -22.88 -3.49
C PRO A 310 -2.10 -21.35 -3.47
N TRP A 311 -3.21 -20.80 -2.99
CA TRP A 311 -3.46 -19.39 -2.71
C TRP A 311 -2.95 -18.89 -1.36
N GLY A 312 -2.08 -19.66 -0.69
CA GLY A 312 -1.29 -19.14 0.43
C GLY A 312 -2.15 -18.75 1.63
N THR A 313 -1.81 -17.62 2.28
CA THR A 313 -2.31 -17.30 3.63
C THR A 313 -3.38 -16.21 3.63
N VAL A 314 -4.56 -16.48 4.21
CA VAL A 314 -5.61 -15.49 4.46
C VAL A 314 -5.54 -15.03 5.91
N ARG A 315 -5.27 -13.74 6.12
CA ARG A 315 -5.08 -13.16 7.46
C ARG A 315 -6.41 -13.01 8.21
N PRO A 316 -6.40 -13.11 9.54
CA PRO A 316 -7.53 -12.77 10.39
C PRO A 316 -8.12 -11.38 10.07
N GLY A 317 -9.43 -11.26 10.06
CA GLY A 317 -10.16 -10.01 9.79
C GLY A 317 -10.13 -9.54 8.34
N THR A 318 -9.46 -10.27 7.43
CA THR A 318 -9.36 -9.88 6.02
C THR A 318 -10.41 -10.59 5.16
N THR A 319 -10.90 -9.86 4.16
CA THR A 319 -11.66 -10.42 3.04
C THR A 319 -10.77 -10.40 1.82
N VAL A 320 -10.55 -11.55 1.21
CA VAL A 320 -9.81 -11.71 -0.04
C VAL A 320 -10.80 -12.06 -1.14
N THR A 321 -10.64 -11.45 -2.31
CA THR A 321 -11.47 -11.76 -3.48
C THR A 321 -10.65 -12.64 -4.43
N PHE A 322 -11.23 -13.75 -4.87
CA PHE A 322 -10.60 -14.72 -5.78
C PHE A 322 -11.13 -14.51 -7.19
N ASP A 323 -10.23 -14.27 -8.13
CA ASP A 323 -10.52 -14.12 -9.55
C ASP A 323 -10.55 -15.51 -10.21
N ILE A 324 -11.74 -15.99 -10.55
CA ILE A 324 -11.90 -17.28 -11.22
C ILE A 324 -12.22 -17.02 -12.69
N GLY A 325 -11.21 -17.23 -13.53
CA GLY A 325 -11.32 -17.15 -14.98
C GLY A 325 -11.86 -18.45 -15.60
N ALA A 326 -12.77 -18.30 -16.56
CA ALA A 326 -13.26 -19.37 -17.43
C ALA A 326 -13.35 -18.88 -18.88
N THR A 327 -13.10 -19.77 -19.84
CA THR A 327 -13.30 -19.51 -21.27
C THR A 327 -14.58 -20.18 -21.74
N VAL A 328 -15.37 -19.44 -22.53
CA VAL A 328 -16.59 -19.93 -23.15
C VAL A 328 -16.24 -20.85 -24.31
N ILE A 329 -16.49 -22.15 -24.16
CA ILE A 329 -16.30 -23.16 -25.20
C ILE A 329 -17.57 -23.28 -26.06
N GLN A 330 -18.73 -23.16 -25.43
CA GLN A 330 -20.02 -23.20 -26.10
C GLN A 330 -20.96 -22.13 -25.52
N GLN A 331 -21.71 -21.47 -26.39
CA GLN A 331 -22.73 -20.50 -25.97
C GLN A 331 -23.74 -21.15 -25.03
N CYS A 332 -24.04 -20.48 -23.92
CA CYS A 332 -24.97 -20.97 -22.92
C CYS A 332 -25.74 -19.83 -22.25
N LYS A 333 -26.90 -20.16 -21.67
CA LYS A 333 -27.70 -19.24 -20.86
C LYS A 333 -27.36 -19.30 -19.37
N GLN A 334 -26.84 -20.44 -18.94
CA GLN A 334 -26.51 -20.73 -17.57
C GLN A 334 -25.45 -21.83 -17.59
N SER A 335 -24.53 -21.79 -16.65
CA SER A 335 -23.52 -22.82 -16.44
C SER A 335 -23.29 -22.99 -14.94
N THR A 336 -23.28 -24.22 -14.48
CA THR A 336 -22.96 -24.56 -13.09
C THR A 336 -21.52 -25.05 -12.98
N LEU A 337 -20.90 -24.73 -11.85
CA LEU A 337 -19.53 -25.04 -11.51
C LEU A 337 -19.48 -25.50 -10.05
N LEU A 338 -18.77 -26.59 -9.79
CA LEU A 338 -18.50 -27.10 -8.46
C LEU A 338 -17.00 -27.02 -8.15
N LEU A 339 -16.66 -26.32 -7.08
CA LEU A 339 -15.29 -26.09 -6.64
C LEU A 339 -15.06 -26.67 -5.24
N LEU A 340 -13.91 -27.30 -5.01
CA LEU A 340 -13.47 -27.74 -3.68
C LEU A 340 -12.45 -26.76 -3.13
N LEU A 341 -12.83 -25.94 -2.17
CA LEU A 341 -11.88 -25.13 -1.42
C LEU A 341 -11.28 -25.96 -0.29
N SER A 342 -9.96 -25.97 -0.13
CA SER A 342 -9.24 -26.70 0.91
C SER A 342 -8.19 -25.81 1.57
N TRP A 343 -7.94 -25.97 2.86
CA TRP A 343 -6.94 -25.17 3.58
C TRP A 343 -6.41 -25.85 4.83
N ASP A 344 -5.24 -25.41 5.27
CA ASP A 344 -4.65 -25.87 6.52
C ASP A 344 -5.20 -25.08 7.71
N LYS A 345 -5.70 -25.81 8.71
CA LYS A 345 -6.02 -25.31 10.04
C LYS A 345 -4.84 -25.62 10.97
N PRO A 346 -4.14 -24.59 11.48
CA PRO A 346 -3.07 -24.77 12.46
C PRO A 346 -3.54 -25.68 13.62
N GLY A 347 -2.76 -26.71 13.94
CA GLY A 347 -3.04 -27.64 15.05
C GLY A 347 -4.14 -28.70 14.81
N VAL A 348 -4.95 -28.58 13.75
CA VAL A 348 -6.12 -29.47 13.50
C VAL A 348 -5.97 -30.32 12.23
N GLY A 349 -5.30 -29.81 11.19
CA GLY A 349 -5.12 -30.51 9.91
C GLY A 349 -5.78 -29.79 8.73
N ARG A 350 -6.02 -30.51 7.62
CA ARG A 350 -6.61 -29.92 6.41
C ARG A 350 -8.14 -29.91 6.51
N ALA A 351 -8.75 -28.80 6.12
CA ALA A 351 -10.19 -28.62 6.02
C ALA A 351 -10.59 -28.40 4.56
N GLU A 352 -11.82 -28.74 4.23
CA GLU A 352 -12.36 -28.71 2.87
C GLU A 352 -13.81 -28.22 2.88
N GLU A 353 -14.21 -27.50 1.84
CA GLU A 353 -15.57 -26.98 1.64
C GLU A 353 -15.91 -26.97 0.15
N GLU A 354 -17.06 -27.55 -0.20
CA GLU A 354 -17.57 -27.58 -1.57
C GLU A 354 -18.44 -26.35 -1.83
N LEU A 355 -18.20 -25.69 -2.96
CA LEU A 355 -18.87 -24.47 -3.37
C LEU A 355 -19.51 -24.68 -4.75
N GLU A 356 -20.82 -24.47 -4.84
CA GLU A 356 -21.58 -24.51 -6.08
C GLU A 356 -21.82 -23.08 -6.58
N PHE A 357 -21.37 -22.79 -7.80
CA PHE A 357 -21.55 -21.51 -8.49
C PHE A 357 -22.50 -21.69 -9.65
N THR A 358 -23.43 -20.74 -9.79
CA THR A 358 -24.35 -20.69 -10.91
C THR A 358 -24.14 -19.40 -11.69
N LEU A 359 -23.48 -19.52 -12.83
CA LEU A 359 -23.22 -18.38 -13.71
C LEU A 359 -24.40 -18.23 -14.67
N GLU A 360 -24.94 -17.01 -14.75
CA GLU A 360 -26.05 -16.67 -15.64
C GLU A 360 -25.58 -15.78 -16.79
N ALA A 361 -26.07 -16.03 -18.01
CA ALA A 361 -25.65 -15.30 -19.20
C ALA A 361 -26.37 -13.96 -19.27
N GLN A 362 -25.60 -12.91 -19.58
CA GLN A 362 -26.16 -11.61 -19.89
C GLN A 362 -26.95 -11.62 -21.21
N ARG A 363 -27.61 -10.49 -21.49
CA ARG A 363 -28.27 -10.25 -22.77
C ARG A 363 -27.24 -10.23 -23.93
N ALA A 364 -27.61 -10.81 -25.07
CA ALA A 364 -26.74 -10.93 -26.24
C ALA A 364 -27.02 -9.87 -27.34
N ASP A 365 -27.99 -8.97 -27.14
CA ASP A 365 -28.45 -8.02 -28.15
C ASP A 365 -27.69 -6.67 -28.15
N PHE A 366 -26.45 -6.66 -27.65
CA PHE A 366 -25.64 -5.44 -27.55
C PHE A 366 -24.71 -5.27 -28.75
N ASP A 367 -24.73 -4.08 -29.33
CA ASP A 367 -23.74 -3.63 -30.32
C ASP A 367 -22.58 -2.92 -29.60
N TRP A 368 -21.57 -3.70 -29.20
CA TRP A 368 -20.41 -3.20 -28.44
C TRP A 368 -19.58 -2.19 -29.23
N GLU A 369 -19.48 -2.34 -30.56
CA GLU A 369 -18.73 -1.41 -31.41
C GLU A 369 -19.39 -0.02 -31.43
N GLN A 370 -20.72 0.03 -31.45
CA GLN A 370 -21.43 1.30 -31.29
C GLN A 370 -21.29 1.90 -29.88
N LEU A 371 -21.13 1.08 -28.84
CA LEU A 371 -20.95 1.55 -27.47
C LEU A 371 -19.57 2.14 -27.22
N GLU A 372 -18.52 1.65 -27.91
CA GLU A 372 -17.15 2.18 -27.79
C GLU A 372 -17.05 3.68 -28.12
N ILE A 373 -17.92 4.18 -29.01
CA ILE A 373 -17.95 5.60 -29.42
C ILE A 373 -18.94 6.46 -28.62
N LYS A 374 -19.64 5.92 -27.62
CA LYS A 374 -20.61 6.65 -26.80
C LYS A 374 -19.94 7.29 -25.58
N ASP A 375 -20.47 8.44 -25.16
CA ASP A 375 -20.08 9.11 -23.91
C ASP A 375 -21.32 9.44 -23.05
N PRO A 376 -21.93 8.43 -22.41
CA PRO A 376 -23.17 8.63 -21.64
C PRO A 376 -22.98 9.53 -20.41
N TYR A 377 -21.74 9.70 -19.94
CA TYR A 377 -21.40 10.49 -18.76
C TYR A 377 -20.62 11.75 -19.14
N SER A 378 -21.17 12.54 -20.08
CA SER A 378 -20.59 13.84 -20.42
C SER A 378 -20.47 14.72 -19.16
N LEU A 379 -19.29 15.36 -19.06
CA LEU A 379 -18.94 16.31 -18.00
C LEU A 379 -19.41 17.73 -18.33
N ASP A 380 -19.98 17.95 -19.51
CA ASP A 380 -20.50 19.24 -19.95
C ASP A 380 -21.77 19.63 -19.18
N PRO A 381 -22.07 20.93 -19.04
CA PRO A 381 -23.30 21.38 -18.41
C PRO A 381 -24.55 20.93 -19.18
N ILE A 382 -25.54 20.43 -18.45
CA ILE A 382 -26.84 20.03 -19.00
C ILE A 382 -27.65 21.27 -19.39
N THR A 383 -28.36 21.21 -20.51
CA THR A 383 -29.20 22.31 -21.02
C THR A 383 -30.70 22.04 -20.90
N SER A 384 -31.14 20.80 -20.65
CA SER A 384 -32.56 20.45 -20.59
C SER A 384 -33.04 20.07 -19.19
N ASP A 385 -34.27 20.48 -18.86
CA ASP A 385 -34.93 20.13 -17.59
C ASP A 385 -35.07 18.62 -17.36
N VAL A 386 -35.22 17.84 -18.44
CA VAL A 386 -35.49 16.39 -18.39
C VAL A 386 -34.23 15.62 -17.98
N GLU A 387 -33.07 16.15 -18.31
CA GLU A 387 -31.77 15.58 -17.98
C GLU A 387 -31.26 16.05 -16.61
N LEU A 388 -31.80 17.16 -16.07
CA LEU A 388 -31.44 17.68 -14.76
C LEU A 388 -32.02 16.83 -13.62
N ILE A 389 -31.17 16.00 -13.01
CA ILE A 389 -31.54 15.07 -11.93
C ILE A 389 -31.20 15.67 -10.56
N GLY A 390 -32.08 15.48 -9.57
CA GLY A 390 -31.82 15.87 -8.17
C GLY A 390 -32.01 17.35 -7.83
N ARG A 391 -32.17 18.24 -8.82
CA ARG A 391 -32.23 19.70 -8.62
C ARG A 391 -33.63 20.30 -8.75
N LYS A 392 -34.67 19.48 -8.58
CA LYS A 392 -36.05 19.92 -8.77
C LYS A 392 -36.46 20.99 -7.76
N LYS A 393 -35.96 20.96 -6.53
CA LYS A 393 -36.31 21.95 -5.50
C LYS A 393 -35.75 23.32 -5.87
N GLU A 394 -34.47 23.37 -6.21
CA GLU A 394 -33.73 24.58 -6.61
C GLU A 394 -34.31 25.16 -7.91
N LEU A 395 -34.58 24.31 -8.91
CA LEU A 395 -35.20 24.75 -10.17
C LEU A 395 -36.61 25.32 -9.94
N ASN A 396 -37.41 24.69 -9.07
CA ASN A 396 -38.74 25.20 -8.74
C ASN A 396 -38.69 26.53 -7.97
N SER A 397 -37.70 26.71 -7.08
CA SER A 397 -37.46 27.99 -6.41
C SER A 397 -37.13 29.08 -7.42
N LEU A 398 -36.21 28.81 -8.35
CA LEU A 398 -35.88 29.75 -9.44
C LEU A 398 -37.10 30.09 -10.30
N ARG A 399 -37.91 29.09 -10.68
CA ARG A 399 -39.17 29.33 -11.41
C ARG A 399 -40.14 30.22 -10.65
N ARG A 400 -40.23 30.09 -9.32
CA ARG A 400 -41.07 30.97 -8.50
C ARG A 400 -40.58 32.42 -8.53
N ILE A 401 -39.26 32.60 -8.49
CA ILE A 401 -38.60 33.92 -8.54
C ILE A 401 -38.79 34.57 -9.90
N THR A 402 -38.64 33.82 -11.00
CA THR A 402 -38.78 34.38 -12.36
C THR A 402 -40.24 34.59 -12.77
N ASN A 403 -41.17 33.72 -12.34
CA ASN A 403 -42.59 33.80 -12.71
C ASN A 403 -43.44 34.71 -11.79
N SER A 404 -42.86 35.38 -10.79
CA SER A 404 -43.61 36.35 -9.98
C SER A 404 -44.09 37.56 -10.81
N LYS A 405 -44.96 38.41 -10.23
CA LYS A 405 -45.52 39.59 -10.91
C LYS A 405 -44.44 40.49 -11.51
N SER A 406 -43.34 40.70 -10.79
CA SER A 406 -42.08 41.21 -11.32
C SER A 406 -41.12 40.05 -11.54
N VAL A 407 -40.25 40.11 -12.53
CA VAL A 407 -39.14 39.15 -12.68
C VAL A 407 -38.20 39.36 -11.49
N GLY A 408 -38.02 38.36 -10.64
CA GLY A 408 -37.09 38.42 -9.52
C GLY A 408 -35.63 38.19 -9.94
N SER A 409 -34.71 38.54 -9.05
CA SER A 409 -33.28 38.28 -9.21
C SER A 409 -32.79 37.32 -8.14
N ALA A 410 -31.75 36.54 -8.44
CA ALA A 410 -31.14 35.62 -7.49
C ALA A 410 -29.62 35.56 -7.62
N VAL A 411 -28.97 35.24 -6.51
CA VAL A 411 -27.57 34.84 -6.43
C VAL A 411 -27.52 33.32 -6.26
N ILE A 412 -26.81 32.65 -7.16
CA ILE A 412 -26.65 31.19 -7.13
C ILE A 412 -25.20 30.89 -6.80
N PHE A 413 -24.96 30.24 -5.66
CA PHE A 413 -23.60 29.96 -5.19
C PHE A 413 -23.45 28.51 -4.71
N GLY A 414 -22.21 28.11 -4.52
CA GLY A 414 -21.81 26.79 -4.06
C GLY A 414 -20.44 26.43 -4.60
N GLN A 415 -19.87 25.33 -4.15
CA GLN A 415 -18.57 24.87 -4.65
C GLN A 415 -18.59 24.69 -6.19
N LYS A 416 -17.42 24.76 -6.84
CA LYS A 416 -17.35 24.45 -8.27
C LYS A 416 -17.81 23.00 -8.52
N ARG A 417 -18.39 22.76 -9.71
CA ARG A 417 -18.77 21.42 -10.21
C ARG A 417 -19.98 20.75 -9.54
N VAL A 418 -20.77 21.50 -8.77
CA VAL A 418 -22.03 21.02 -8.17
C VAL A 418 -23.25 21.09 -9.11
N GLY A 419 -23.08 21.65 -10.32
CA GLY A 419 -24.13 21.73 -11.35
C GLY A 419 -24.89 23.06 -11.43
N LYS A 420 -24.29 24.19 -11.00
CA LYS A 420 -24.90 25.52 -11.05
C LYS A 420 -25.24 25.96 -12.48
N THR A 421 -24.26 25.92 -13.39
CA THR A 421 -24.46 26.21 -14.81
C THR A 421 -25.54 25.33 -15.44
N SER A 422 -25.57 24.03 -15.10
CA SER A 422 -26.61 23.12 -15.57
C SER A 422 -28.01 23.48 -15.08
N LEU A 423 -28.13 23.90 -13.82
CA LEU A 423 -29.39 24.37 -13.24
C LEU A 423 -29.91 25.61 -13.99
N VAL A 424 -29.02 26.57 -14.27
CA VAL A 424 -29.40 27.82 -14.93
C VAL A 424 -29.69 27.62 -16.40
N ASN A 425 -28.90 26.82 -17.12
CA ASN A 425 -29.17 26.49 -18.52
C ASN A 425 -30.52 25.77 -18.68
N SER A 426 -30.86 24.86 -17.76
CA SER A 426 -32.16 24.18 -17.77
C SER A 426 -33.31 25.17 -17.55
N LEU A 427 -33.16 26.10 -16.60
CA LEU A 427 -34.13 27.18 -16.40
C LEU A 427 -34.27 28.06 -17.66
N ALA A 428 -33.15 28.49 -18.24
CA ALA A 428 -33.13 29.32 -19.44
C ALA A 428 -33.89 28.63 -20.58
N TYR A 429 -33.59 27.36 -20.85
CA TYR A 429 -34.29 26.54 -21.83
C TYR A 429 -35.79 26.44 -21.53
N SER A 430 -36.17 26.25 -20.26
CA SER A 430 -37.59 26.18 -19.87
C SER A 430 -38.33 27.50 -20.11
N LEU A 431 -37.68 28.65 -19.91
CA LEU A 431 -38.29 29.97 -20.06
C LEU A 431 -38.37 30.38 -21.54
N GLU A 432 -37.32 30.14 -22.32
CA GLU A 432 -37.32 30.42 -23.77
C GLU A 432 -38.35 29.57 -24.54
N ASN A 433 -38.70 28.39 -24.02
CA ASN A 433 -39.75 27.53 -24.59
C ASN A 433 -41.14 27.72 -23.92
N ASP A 434 -41.31 28.73 -23.05
CA ASP A 434 -42.61 29.03 -22.46
C ASP A 434 -43.58 29.54 -23.54
N LYS A 435 -44.79 28.99 -23.57
CA LYS A 435 -45.83 29.34 -24.55
C LYS A 435 -46.75 30.47 -24.07
N ILE A 436 -46.63 30.87 -22.81
CA ILE A 436 -47.53 31.83 -22.16
C ILE A 436 -46.90 33.22 -22.09
N GLN A 437 -45.62 33.28 -21.75
CA GLN A 437 -44.87 34.53 -21.59
C GLN A 437 -43.73 34.61 -22.61
N GLU A 438 -43.53 35.79 -23.19
CA GLU A 438 -42.38 36.05 -24.06
C GLU A 438 -41.15 36.30 -23.20
N TRP A 439 -40.16 35.43 -23.32
CA TRP A 439 -38.90 35.51 -22.58
C TRP A 439 -37.72 35.77 -23.52
N THR A 440 -36.79 36.59 -23.07
CA THR A 440 -35.46 36.69 -23.66
C THR A 440 -34.43 36.49 -22.56
N VAL A 441 -33.69 35.38 -22.65
CA VAL A 441 -32.63 35.06 -21.69
C VAL A 441 -31.28 35.38 -22.33
N ILE A 442 -30.50 36.23 -21.67
CA ILE A 442 -29.15 36.59 -22.08
C ILE A 442 -28.21 35.87 -21.13
N ASN A 443 -27.48 34.90 -21.65
CA ASN A 443 -26.55 34.08 -20.87
C ASN A 443 -25.14 34.33 -21.36
N ILE A 444 -24.29 34.82 -20.47
CA ILE A 444 -22.90 35.16 -20.75
C ILE A 444 -21.98 34.52 -19.70
N GLY A 445 -20.83 34.02 -20.14
CA GLY A 445 -19.77 33.58 -19.25
C GLY A 445 -18.76 34.70 -19.01
N THR A 446 -18.18 34.78 -17.83
CA THR A 446 -17.18 35.81 -17.51
C THR A 446 -15.97 35.78 -18.46
N GLY A 447 -15.59 34.60 -18.96
CA GLY A 447 -14.53 34.44 -19.95
C GLY A 447 -14.75 35.19 -21.28
N ASP A 448 -15.98 35.54 -21.64
CA ASP A 448 -16.29 36.21 -22.91
C ASP A 448 -15.90 37.70 -22.94
N PHE A 449 -15.65 38.30 -21.76
CA PHE A 449 -15.49 39.75 -21.64
C PHE A 449 -14.41 40.22 -20.64
N ILE A 450 -13.70 39.31 -19.96
CA ILE A 450 -12.56 39.69 -19.10
C ILE A 450 -11.49 40.43 -19.93
N GLY A 451 -11.10 41.61 -19.45
CA GLY A 451 -10.01 42.42 -19.98
C GLY A 451 -8.75 42.35 -19.10
N ASN A 452 -7.70 43.05 -19.52
CA ASN A 452 -6.43 43.11 -18.78
C ASN A 452 -6.56 43.84 -17.43
N ASP A 453 -7.58 44.66 -17.26
CA ASP A 453 -7.85 45.44 -16.05
C ASP A 453 -9.36 45.57 -15.76
N ALA A 454 -9.69 46.10 -14.58
CA ALA A 454 -11.06 46.22 -14.10
C ALA A 454 -11.95 47.13 -14.97
N LEU A 455 -11.39 48.16 -15.59
CA LEU A 455 -12.12 49.09 -16.46
C LEU A 455 -12.47 48.43 -17.80
N SER A 456 -11.51 47.75 -18.41
CA SER A 456 -11.69 47.02 -19.67
C SER A 456 -12.67 45.85 -19.50
N THR A 457 -12.62 45.12 -18.38
CA THR A 457 -13.61 44.07 -18.05
C THR A 457 -15.02 44.65 -17.90
N MET A 458 -15.19 45.78 -17.21
CA MET A 458 -16.48 46.44 -17.06
C MET A 458 -17.05 46.93 -18.40
N ALA A 459 -16.21 47.55 -19.23
CA ALA A 459 -16.60 47.99 -20.56
C ALA A 459 -16.94 46.81 -21.48
N GLY A 460 -16.16 45.73 -21.39
CA GLY A 460 -16.40 44.46 -22.06
C GLY A 460 -17.77 43.87 -21.69
N LEU A 461 -18.06 43.76 -20.39
CA LEU A 461 -19.36 43.27 -19.89
C LEU A 461 -20.53 44.08 -20.47
N GLY A 462 -20.45 45.42 -20.42
CA GLY A 462 -21.49 46.28 -20.97
C GLY A 462 -21.70 46.08 -22.47
N LYS A 463 -20.61 45.99 -23.23
CA LYS A 463 -20.64 45.73 -24.67
C LYS A 463 -21.23 44.36 -25.01
N THR A 464 -20.84 43.31 -24.29
CA THR A 464 -21.35 41.95 -24.51
C THR A 464 -22.83 41.86 -24.17
N LEU A 465 -23.26 42.39 -23.02
CA LEU A 465 -24.67 42.45 -22.65
C LEU A 465 -25.51 43.21 -23.67
N PHE A 466 -25.03 44.36 -24.14
CA PHE A 466 -25.70 45.14 -25.18
C PHE A 466 -25.81 44.37 -26.50
N THR A 467 -24.72 43.72 -26.92
CA THR A 467 -24.67 42.96 -28.18
C THR A 467 -25.63 41.78 -28.15
N GLU A 468 -25.61 40.99 -27.07
CA GLU A 468 -26.54 39.85 -26.91
C GLU A 468 -28.00 40.30 -26.81
N LEU A 469 -28.26 41.39 -26.08
CA LEU A 469 -29.61 41.95 -25.97
C LEU A 469 -30.16 42.38 -27.33
N THR A 470 -29.37 43.10 -28.13
CA THR A 470 -29.78 43.60 -29.44
C THR A 470 -29.86 42.50 -30.50
N ASN A 471 -29.08 41.43 -30.37
CA ASN A 471 -29.17 40.26 -31.24
C ASN A 471 -30.43 39.42 -30.98
N LYS A 472 -30.79 39.22 -29.70
CA LYS A 472 -31.90 38.34 -29.31
C LYS A 472 -33.26 39.01 -29.31
N VAL A 473 -33.34 40.33 -29.14
CA VAL A 473 -34.62 41.05 -29.16
C VAL A 473 -34.89 41.59 -30.57
N PRO A 474 -35.96 41.16 -31.26
CA PRO A 474 -36.28 41.64 -32.60
C PRO A 474 -36.53 43.14 -32.61
N ASN A 475 -35.74 43.87 -33.41
CA ASN A 475 -35.94 45.30 -33.60
C ASN A 475 -37.20 45.54 -34.47
N PRO A 476 -38.19 46.35 -34.03
CA PRO A 476 -39.33 46.69 -34.86
C PRO A 476 -38.85 47.32 -36.17
N SER A 477 -39.31 46.76 -37.28
CA SER A 477 -38.79 46.97 -38.63
C SER A 477 -38.61 48.46 -38.98
N GLY A 478 -37.38 48.98 -38.89
CA GLY A 478 -37.02 50.32 -39.37
C GLY A 478 -36.14 51.20 -38.48
N LEU A 479 -35.84 50.82 -37.23
CA LEU A 479 -34.83 51.53 -36.43
C LEU A 479 -33.41 51.07 -36.83
N ASN A 480 -32.50 52.01 -37.10
CA ASN A 480 -31.08 51.70 -37.26
C ASN A 480 -30.60 50.95 -36.02
N SER A 481 -29.79 49.89 -36.20
CA SER A 481 -29.16 49.19 -35.07
C SER A 481 -28.49 50.23 -34.16
N PRO A 482 -28.84 50.30 -32.86
CA PRO A 482 -28.28 51.31 -31.98
C PRO A 482 -26.76 51.18 -31.93
N SER A 483 -26.05 52.31 -32.02
CA SER A 483 -24.59 52.32 -31.85
C SER A 483 -24.25 51.87 -30.44
N ILE A 484 -23.24 51.00 -30.31
CA ILE A 484 -22.77 50.49 -29.02
C ILE A 484 -22.45 51.68 -28.09
N PRO A 485 -23.13 51.82 -26.93
CA PRO A 485 -22.84 52.87 -25.98
C PRO A 485 -21.41 52.78 -25.42
N ASP A 486 -20.86 53.90 -24.97
CA ASP A 486 -19.58 53.89 -24.25
C ASP A 486 -19.78 53.40 -22.81
N PHE A 487 -19.23 52.23 -22.50
CA PHE A 487 -19.27 51.60 -21.18
C PHE A 487 -18.00 51.81 -20.35
N SER A 488 -17.08 52.67 -20.78
CA SER A 488 -15.81 52.97 -20.09
C SER A 488 -16.01 53.45 -18.65
N ASN A 489 -17.11 54.14 -18.36
CA ASN A 489 -17.43 54.74 -17.06
C ASN A 489 -18.54 54.01 -16.27
N GLY A 490 -18.96 52.82 -16.71
CA GLY A 490 -19.96 52.02 -15.98
C GLY A 490 -21.08 51.47 -16.85
N LEU A 491 -21.97 50.68 -16.23
CA LEU A 491 -23.09 50.02 -16.91
C LEU A 491 -24.36 50.88 -17.00
N SER A 492 -24.32 52.16 -16.60
CA SER A 492 -25.50 53.02 -16.61
C SER A 492 -26.16 53.20 -18.01
N PRO A 493 -25.43 53.23 -19.15
CA PRO A 493 -26.06 53.31 -20.47
C PRO A 493 -26.96 52.11 -20.78
N LEU A 494 -26.65 50.93 -20.21
CA LEU A 494 -27.45 49.72 -20.41
C LEU A 494 -28.87 49.89 -19.86
N SER A 495 -29.03 50.61 -18.75
CA SER A 495 -30.36 50.89 -18.19
C SER A 495 -31.23 51.67 -19.16
N GLN A 496 -30.66 52.67 -19.85
CA GLN A 496 -31.39 53.50 -20.81
C GLN A 496 -31.85 52.67 -22.03
N VAL A 497 -30.94 51.85 -22.57
CA VAL A 497 -31.25 50.92 -23.67
C VAL A 497 -32.38 49.97 -23.30
N ILE A 498 -32.35 49.43 -22.07
CA ILE A 498 -33.41 48.54 -21.59
C ILE A 498 -34.75 49.29 -21.43
N ASP A 499 -34.75 50.53 -20.95
CA ASP A 499 -35.99 51.32 -20.83
C ASP A 499 -36.63 51.59 -22.19
N GLU A 500 -35.79 51.95 -23.18
CA GLU A 500 -36.25 52.11 -24.56
C GLU A 500 -36.82 50.81 -25.11
N LEU A 501 -36.11 49.69 -24.97
CA LEU A 501 -36.55 48.38 -25.44
C LEU A 501 -37.88 47.93 -24.82
N LEU A 502 -38.00 48.08 -23.50
CA LEU A 502 -39.21 47.72 -22.76
C LEU A 502 -40.40 48.63 -23.11
N SER A 503 -40.18 49.82 -23.67
CA SER A 503 -41.28 50.71 -24.06
C SER A 503 -42.10 50.18 -25.24
N TRP A 504 -41.48 49.36 -26.10
CA TRP A 504 -42.12 48.82 -27.31
C TRP A 504 -42.16 47.28 -27.37
N SER A 505 -41.38 46.58 -26.54
CA SER A 505 -41.46 45.12 -26.40
C SER A 505 -42.19 44.71 -25.12
N ASN A 506 -42.94 43.59 -25.20
CA ASN A 506 -43.55 42.97 -24.02
C ASN A 506 -42.71 41.84 -23.41
N THR A 507 -41.50 41.63 -23.91
CA THR A 507 -40.60 40.57 -23.44
C THR A 507 -40.20 40.73 -21.97
N ARG A 508 -40.03 39.60 -21.29
CA ARG A 508 -39.41 39.50 -19.96
C ARG A 508 -37.93 39.18 -20.15
N LEU A 509 -37.06 40.01 -19.60
CA LEU A 509 -35.61 39.88 -19.72
C LEU A 509 -35.03 39.19 -18.48
N LEU A 510 -34.21 38.17 -18.72
CA LEU A 510 -33.40 37.53 -17.68
C LEU A 510 -31.94 37.58 -18.09
N PHE A 511 -31.11 38.25 -17.29
CA PHE A 511 -29.67 38.30 -17.48
C PHE A 511 -29.00 37.27 -16.59
N VAL A 512 -28.34 36.28 -17.19
CA VAL A 512 -27.53 35.29 -16.51
C VAL A 512 -26.07 35.65 -16.72
N ILE A 513 -25.34 35.85 -15.63
CA ILE A 513 -23.90 36.04 -15.65
C ILE A 513 -23.29 34.88 -14.88
N ASP A 514 -22.72 33.92 -15.61
CA ASP A 514 -22.05 32.76 -15.01
C ASP A 514 -20.59 33.06 -14.67
N GLU A 515 -20.06 32.44 -13.62
CA GLU A 515 -18.72 32.70 -13.06
C GLU A 515 -18.52 34.17 -12.64
N PHE A 516 -19.56 34.80 -12.09
CA PHE A 516 -19.57 36.22 -11.70
C PHE A 516 -18.51 36.57 -10.64
N ASP A 517 -18.10 35.60 -9.82
CA ASP A 517 -17.06 35.78 -8.81
C ASP A 517 -15.63 35.65 -9.33
N GLU A 518 -15.44 35.40 -10.63
CA GLU A 518 -14.12 35.44 -11.29
C GLU A 518 -13.72 36.84 -11.76
N LEU A 519 -14.59 37.84 -11.59
CA LEU A 519 -14.27 39.22 -11.86
C LEU A 519 -13.10 39.69 -11.00
N GLN A 520 -12.33 40.66 -11.53
CA GLN A 520 -11.23 41.29 -10.80
C GLN A 520 -11.72 41.85 -9.45
N VAL A 521 -10.88 41.72 -8.42
CA VAL A 521 -11.23 41.99 -7.01
C VAL A 521 -11.72 43.43 -6.83
N GLU A 522 -11.22 44.38 -7.63
CA GLU A 522 -11.62 45.79 -7.63
C GLU A 522 -13.10 45.99 -7.99
N LEU A 523 -13.67 45.13 -8.84
CA LEU A 523 -15.09 45.18 -9.22
C LEU A 523 -16.00 44.61 -8.13
N LEU A 524 -15.50 43.64 -7.37
CA LEU A 524 -16.27 42.92 -6.35
C LEU A 524 -16.18 43.57 -4.96
N SER A 525 -15.07 44.26 -4.68
CA SER A 525 -14.78 44.93 -3.40
C SER A 525 -15.50 46.29 -3.26
N ARG A 526 -15.36 46.97 -2.10
CA ARG A 526 -15.95 48.31 -1.88
C ARG A 526 -15.13 49.43 -2.53
N THR A 527 -15.17 49.51 -3.86
CA THR A 527 -14.53 50.59 -4.65
C THR A 527 -15.57 51.49 -5.33
N ASP A 528 -15.16 52.62 -5.90
CA ASP A 528 -16.07 53.41 -6.75
C ASP A 528 -16.40 52.71 -8.07
N LEU A 529 -15.48 51.88 -8.59
CA LEU A 529 -15.73 51.03 -9.75
C LEU A 529 -16.82 49.98 -9.47
N SER A 530 -16.82 49.39 -8.28
CA SER A 530 -17.90 48.48 -7.84
C SER A 530 -19.26 49.17 -7.82
N LYS A 531 -19.32 50.47 -7.46
CA LYS A 531 -20.57 51.23 -7.48
C LYS A 531 -21.08 51.37 -8.91
N ALA A 532 -20.19 51.67 -9.85
CA ALA A 532 -20.50 51.82 -11.27
C ALA A 532 -21.00 50.50 -11.92
N LEU A 533 -20.67 49.34 -11.33
CA LEU A 533 -21.19 48.02 -11.71
C LEU A 533 -22.53 47.69 -11.03
N PHE A 534 -22.56 47.69 -9.69
CA PHE A 534 -23.71 47.17 -8.93
C PHE A 534 -24.91 48.12 -8.89
N GLN A 535 -24.72 49.44 -8.99
CA GLN A 535 -25.85 50.38 -9.00
C GLN A 535 -26.72 50.19 -10.25
N PRO A 536 -26.18 50.13 -11.48
CA PRO A 536 -26.97 49.80 -12.67
C PRO A 536 -27.65 48.43 -12.59
N ILE A 537 -26.94 47.38 -12.13
CA ILE A 537 -27.53 46.04 -11.96
C ILE A 537 -28.77 46.10 -11.04
N ARG A 538 -28.65 46.80 -9.90
CA ARG A 538 -29.75 47.01 -8.97
C ARG A 538 -30.89 47.84 -9.56
N GLN A 539 -30.58 48.88 -10.34
CA GLN A 539 -31.60 49.71 -10.98
C GLN A 539 -32.38 48.91 -12.02
N ILE A 540 -31.68 48.13 -12.85
CA ILE A 540 -32.29 47.28 -13.87
C ILE A 540 -33.12 46.18 -13.21
N SER A 541 -32.63 45.52 -12.15
CA SER A 541 -33.39 44.48 -11.44
C SER A 541 -34.65 44.98 -10.72
N ASN A 542 -34.77 46.29 -10.48
CA ASN A 542 -36.00 46.89 -9.93
C ASN A 542 -37.11 47.07 -10.98
N LYS A 543 -36.80 46.92 -12.27
CA LYS A 543 -37.79 47.02 -13.35
C LYS A 543 -38.65 45.76 -13.36
N ALA A 544 -39.97 45.91 -13.50
CA ALA A 544 -40.90 44.78 -13.35
C ALA A 544 -40.65 43.60 -14.32
N ARG A 545 -40.04 43.84 -15.48
CA ARG A 545 -39.78 42.82 -16.52
C ARG A 545 -38.31 42.42 -16.63
N CYS A 546 -37.45 42.77 -15.68
CA CYS A 546 -36.02 42.44 -15.71
C CYS A 546 -35.58 41.71 -14.44
N GLY A 547 -34.82 40.64 -14.60
CA GLY A 547 -34.15 39.95 -13.49
C GLY A 547 -32.70 39.62 -13.82
N PHE A 548 -31.91 39.37 -12.78
CA PHE A 548 -30.53 38.90 -12.87
C PHE A 548 -30.35 37.59 -12.11
N LEU A 549 -29.65 36.64 -12.73
CA LEU A 549 -29.07 35.49 -12.05
C LEU A 549 -27.55 35.65 -12.06
N LEU A 550 -27.00 35.91 -10.88
CA LEU A 550 -25.55 35.99 -10.69
C LEU A 550 -25.09 34.63 -10.17
N VAL A 551 -24.31 33.90 -10.97
CA VAL A 551 -23.87 32.55 -10.64
C VAL A 551 -22.38 32.57 -10.33
N GLY A 552 -21.96 31.91 -9.25
CA GLY A 552 -20.54 31.85 -8.90
C GLY A 552 -20.17 30.72 -7.96
N GLY A 553 -18.88 30.65 -7.65
CA GLY A 553 -18.25 29.75 -6.69
C GLY A 553 -18.52 30.10 -5.23
N GLU A 554 -17.54 29.79 -4.37
CA GLU A 554 -17.63 30.02 -2.92
C GLU A 554 -17.43 31.49 -2.56
N ASN A 555 -16.74 32.26 -3.42
CA ASN A 555 -16.48 33.68 -3.19
C ASN A 555 -17.76 34.54 -3.20
N MET A 556 -18.86 34.04 -3.78
CA MET A 556 -20.16 34.73 -3.78
C MET A 556 -20.70 35.02 -2.37
N GLN A 557 -20.43 34.16 -1.38
CA GLN A 557 -20.86 34.40 0.01
C GLN A 557 -20.16 35.63 0.62
N HIS A 558 -18.88 35.80 0.30
CA HIS A 558 -18.15 37.00 0.71
C HIS A 558 -18.70 38.24 0.00
N LEU A 559 -18.99 38.12 -1.29
CA LEU A 559 -19.58 39.20 -2.08
C LEU A 559 -20.93 39.68 -1.52
N GLU A 560 -21.81 38.76 -1.09
CA GLU A 560 -23.07 39.11 -0.42
C GLU A 560 -22.83 39.88 0.90
N THR A 561 -21.76 39.56 1.62
CA THR A 561 -21.37 40.29 2.84
C THR A 561 -20.88 41.70 2.52
N VAL A 562 -20.11 41.85 1.45
CA VAL A 562 -19.48 43.12 1.05
C VAL A 562 -20.48 44.08 0.39
N GLN A 563 -21.34 43.56 -0.50
CA GLN A 563 -22.28 44.29 -1.36
C GLN A 563 -23.76 44.09 -0.97
N GLY A 564 -24.03 43.58 0.23
CA GLY A 564 -25.38 43.19 0.66
C GLY A 564 -26.41 44.31 0.62
N ASP A 565 -26.02 45.58 0.81
CA ASP A 565 -26.91 46.74 0.69
C ASP A 565 -27.39 47.00 -0.74
N ARG A 566 -26.63 46.52 -1.74
CA ARG A 566 -26.93 46.66 -3.18
C ARG A 566 -27.66 45.43 -3.73
N LEU A 567 -27.38 44.25 -3.17
CA LEU A 567 -27.99 42.97 -3.58
C LEU A 567 -29.13 42.52 -2.65
N ASN A 568 -29.62 43.37 -1.74
CA ASN A 568 -30.64 43.02 -0.74
C ASN A 568 -32.01 42.54 -1.28
N LYS A 569 -32.25 42.65 -2.59
CA LYS A 569 -33.47 42.14 -3.28
C LYS A 569 -33.22 40.84 -4.06
N PHE A 570 -32.00 40.32 -4.03
CA PHE A 570 -31.65 39.08 -4.69
C PHE A 570 -31.90 37.93 -3.71
N ASP A 571 -32.62 36.91 -4.16
CA ASP A 571 -32.77 35.67 -3.40
C ASP A 571 -31.49 34.84 -3.48
N SER A 572 -31.09 34.24 -2.37
CA SER A 572 -29.87 33.42 -2.31
C SER A 572 -30.21 31.94 -2.47
N ILE A 573 -29.64 31.27 -3.46
CA ILE A 573 -29.83 29.84 -3.73
C ILE A 573 -28.48 29.12 -3.68
N GLN A 574 -28.34 28.26 -2.68
CA GLN A 574 -27.17 27.39 -2.53
C GLN A 574 -27.38 26.09 -3.30
N VAL A 575 -26.38 25.70 -4.10
CA VAL A 575 -26.33 24.39 -4.76
C VAL A 575 -25.19 23.59 -4.14
N ASP A 576 -25.51 22.43 -3.58
CA ASP A 576 -24.56 21.59 -2.83
C ASP A 576 -24.60 20.12 -3.27
N TYR A 577 -23.75 19.26 -2.72
CA TYR A 577 -23.60 17.85 -3.09
C TYR A 577 -24.90 17.07 -2.84
N PHE A 578 -25.03 15.91 -3.48
CA PHE A 578 -26.09 14.97 -3.12
C PHE A 578 -25.86 14.47 -1.69
N GLN A 579 -26.86 14.67 -0.83
CA GLN A 579 -26.87 14.15 0.54
C GLN A 579 -27.41 12.72 0.57
N LYS A 580 -27.18 11.99 1.68
CA LYS A 580 -27.68 10.61 1.86
C LYS A 580 -29.20 10.50 1.73
N ASP A 581 -29.94 11.55 2.09
CA ASP A 581 -31.41 11.59 1.94
C ASP A 581 -31.86 11.62 0.46
N ASN A 582 -30.96 11.99 -0.46
CA ASN A 582 -31.22 12.11 -1.90
C ASN A 582 -30.58 10.97 -2.72
N MET A 583 -30.26 9.82 -2.09
CA MET A 583 -29.61 8.68 -2.77
C MET A 583 -30.39 8.16 -3.97
N VAL A 584 -31.73 8.27 -3.95
CA VAL A 584 -32.58 7.88 -5.09
C VAL A 584 -32.26 8.71 -6.34
N ASP A 585 -32.03 10.01 -6.18
CA ASP A 585 -31.71 10.89 -7.30
C ASP A 585 -30.24 10.75 -7.72
N PHE A 586 -29.33 10.49 -6.77
CA PHE A 586 -27.95 10.13 -7.08
C PHE A 586 -27.87 8.84 -7.91
N ALA A 587 -28.58 7.78 -7.51
CA ALA A 587 -28.65 6.53 -8.26
C ALA A 587 -29.23 6.75 -9.67
N LYS A 588 -30.25 7.61 -9.81
CA LYS A 588 -30.80 7.97 -11.13
C LYS A 588 -29.79 8.71 -12.01
N LEU A 589 -28.97 9.59 -11.45
CA LEU A 589 -27.92 10.32 -12.17
C LEU A 589 -26.98 9.35 -12.90
N ILE A 590 -26.70 8.21 -12.25
CA ILE A 590 -25.77 7.20 -12.75
C ILE A 590 -26.47 6.15 -13.61
N ARG A 591 -27.62 5.62 -13.18
CA ARG A 591 -28.30 4.53 -13.91
C ARG A 591 -29.01 5.01 -15.18
N LYS A 592 -29.61 6.21 -15.18
CA LYS A 592 -30.45 6.67 -16.30
C LYS A 592 -29.69 6.73 -17.65
N PRO A 593 -28.47 7.31 -17.74
CA PRO A 593 -27.74 7.43 -19.00
C PRO A 593 -27.39 6.09 -19.67
N VAL A 594 -27.29 5.01 -18.89
CA VAL A 594 -26.87 3.68 -19.37
C VAL A 594 -27.94 2.61 -19.19
N SER A 595 -29.14 2.95 -18.73
CA SER A 595 -30.21 1.99 -18.37
C SER A 595 -30.63 1.02 -19.48
N THR A 596 -30.35 1.35 -20.74
CA THR A 596 -30.59 0.48 -21.90
C THR A 596 -29.50 -0.56 -22.11
N TRP A 597 -28.30 -0.34 -21.58
CA TRP A 597 -27.08 -1.11 -21.85
C TRP A 597 -26.49 -1.78 -20.61
N LEU A 598 -26.47 -1.08 -19.48
CA LEU A 598 -25.86 -1.55 -18.23
C LEU A 598 -26.87 -1.63 -17.10
N THR A 599 -26.75 -2.69 -16.30
CA THR A 599 -27.40 -2.84 -14.99
C THR A 599 -26.36 -2.58 -13.91
N ILE A 600 -26.65 -1.69 -12.96
CA ILE A 600 -25.71 -1.31 -11.90
C ILE A 600 -26.32 -1.64 -10.53
N SER A 601 -25.67 -2.53 -9.79
CA SER A 601 -26.07 -2.94 -8.44
C SER A 601 -26.14 -1.77 -7.44
N GLU A 602 -26.87 -1.93 -6.33
CA GLU A 602 -26.94 -0.89 -5.28
C GLU A 602 -25.61 -0.71 -4.56
N SER A 603 -24.91 -1.80 -4.24
CA SER A 603 -23.58 -1.75 -3.62
C SER A 603 -22.54 -1.00 -4.47
N ALA A 604 -22.64 -1.09 -5.81
CA ALA A 604 -21.81 -0.29 -6.71
C ALA A 604 -22.15 1.21 -6.64
N ILE A 605 -23.42 1.58 -6.48
CA ILE A 605 -23.81 2.98 -6.30
C ILE A 605 -23.33 3.52 -4.95
N ASP A 606 -23.40 2.72 -3.88
CA ASP A 606 -22.90 3.09 -2.56
C ASP A 606 -21.38 3.33 -2.58
N GLU A 607 -20.62 2.47 -3.24
CA GLU A 607 -19.16 2.64 -3.43
C GLU A 607 -18.86 3.94 -4.21
N LEU A 608 -19.58 4.19 -5.31
CA LEU A 608 -19.43 5.42 -6.10
C LEU A 608 -19.80 6.67 -5.29
N TYR A 609 -20.86 6.62 -4.50
CA TYR A 609 -21.27 7.70 -3.62
C TYR A 609 -20.19 7.99 -2.58
N HIS A 610 -19.63 6.96 -1.96
CA HIS A 610 -18.54 7.10 -0.99
C HIS A 610 -17.37 7.87 -1.59
N TRP A 611 -16.85 7.43 -2.74
CA TRP A 611 -15.68 8.04 -3.37
C TRP A 611 -15.90 9.45 -3.93
N SER A 612 -17.11 9.73 -4.43
CA SER A 612 -17.48 11.06 -4.94
C SER A 612 -18.01 12.02 -3.86
N ALA A 613 -18.32 11.50 -2.67
CA ALA A 613 -19.06 12.19 -1.61
C ALA A 613 -20.40 12.79 -2.07
N GLY A 614 -21.02 12.23 -3.11
CA GLY A 614 -22.23 12.78 -3.73
C GLY A 614 -21.99 13.99 -4.65
N ASN A 615 -20.75 14.33 -5.00
CA ASN A 615 -20.47 15.37 -5.99
C ASN A 615 -20.86 14.87 -7.41
N PRO A 616 -21.75 15.58 -8.15
CA PRO A 616 -22.23 15.13 -9.45
C PRO A 616 -21.13 14.97 -10.50
N TYR A 617 -20.14 15.88 -10.51
CA TYR A 617 -19.03 15.84 -11.46
C TYR A 617 -18.10 14.66 -11.18
N PHE A 618 -17.69 14.46 -9.92
CA PHE A 618 -16.82 13.33 -9.58
C PHE A 618 -17.52 12.00 -9.81
N ALA A 619 -18.81 11.89 -9.48
CA ALA A 619 -19.59 10.69 -9.74
C ALA A 619 -19.66 10.36 -11.25
N LYS A 620 -19.93 11.36 -12.11
CA LYS A 620 -19.89 11.17 -13.58
C LYS A 620 -18.49 10.83 -14.08
N TYR A 621 -17.44 11.48 -13.56
CA TYR A 621 -16.06 11.23 -13.95
C TYR A 621 -15.67 9.76 -13.68
N LEU A 622 -15.98 9.25 -12.50
CA LEU A 622 -15.73 7.86 -12.12
C LEU A 622 -16.61 6.89 -12.92
N ALA A 623 -17.91 7.18 -13.09
CA ALA A 623 -18.83 6.36 -13.88
C ALA A 623 -18.46 6.30 -15.37
N ARG A 624 -17.81 7.35 -15.91
CA ARG A 624 -17.26 7.36 -17.26
C ARG A 624 -16.14 6.35 -17.44
N GLN A 625 -15.26 6.20 -16.45
CA GLN A 625 -14.22 5.17 -16.47
C GLN A 625 -14.84 3.77 -16.36
N LEU A 626 -15.82 3.59 -15.47
CA LEU A 626 -16.58 2.34 -15.37
C LEU A 626 -17.17 1.95 -16.72
N PHE A 627 -17.88 2.87 -17.41
CA PHE A 627 -18.50 2.57 -18.71
C PHE A 627 -17.49 2.04 -19.72
N ARG A 628 -16.31 2.66 -19.82
CA ARG A 628 -15.23 2.21 -20.72
C ARG A 628 -14.76 0.80 -20.38
N GLU A 629 -14.52 0.52 -19.10
CA GLU A 629 -14.07 -0.81 -18.66
C GLU A 629 -15.13 -1.89 -18.92
N MET A 630 -16.42 -1.57 -18.71
CA MET A 630 -17.52 -2.50 -18.98
C MET A 630 -17.67 -2.78 -20.48
N VAL A 631 -17.50 -1.77 -21.33
CA VAL A 631 -17.53 -1.93 -22.80
C VAL A 631 -16.33 -2.76 -23.27
N ASP A 632 -15.12 -2.48 -22.78
CA ASP A 632 -13.91 -3.25 -23.10
C ASP A 632 -14.05 -4.72 -22.71
N GLN A 633 -14.67 -4.99 -21.55
CA GLN A 633 -14.94 -6.35 -21.05
C GLN A 633 -16.18 -6.99 -21.67
N ARG A 634 -16.94 -6.25 -22.50
CA ARG A 634 -18.25 -6.66 -23.05
C ARG A 634 -19.22 -7.14 -21.97
N CYS A 635 -19.19 -6.51 -20.80
CA CYS A 635 -19.97 -6.89 -19.64
C CYS A 635 -21.09 -5.85 -19.40
N SER A 636 -22.32 -6.33 -19.29
CA SER A 636 -23.51 -5.47 -19.15
C SER A 636 -24.03 -5.35 -17.72
N ASP A 637 -23.49 -6.13 -16.78
CA ASP A 637 -23.89 -6.14 -15.38
C ASP A 637 -22.73 -5.71 -14.50
N VAL A 638 -22.95 -4.72 -13.63
CA VAL A 638 -21.92 -4.05 -12.84
C VAL A 638 -22.07 -4.39 -11.36
N SER A 639 -21.04 -5.04 -10.82
CA SER A 639 -20.89 -5.31 -9.39
C SER A 639 -20.12 -4.21 -8.65
N GLU A 640 -20.11 -4.27 -7.32
CA GLU A 640 -19.27 -3.44 -6.45
C GLU A 640 -17.77 -3.56 -6.80
N VAL A 641 -17.31 -4.76 -7.16
CA VAL A 641 -15.90 -5.03 -7.50
C VAL A 641 -15.51 -4.34 -8.81
N ASP A 642 -16.40 -4.39 -9.81
CA ASP A 642 -16.19 -3.73 -11.11
C ASP A 642 -16.15 -2.21 -10.92
N MET A 643 -17.07 -1.65 -10.12
CA MET A 643 -17.06 -0.22 -9.76
C MET A 643 -15.78 0.19 -9.03
N ARG A 644 -15.37 -0.56 -8.01
CA ARG A 644 -14.17 -0.25 -7.22
C ARG A 644 -12.92 -0.28 -8.10
N THR A 645 -12.81 -1.24 -9.01
CA THR A 645 -11.70 -1.34 -9.96
C THR A 645 -11.65 -0.11 -10.86
N ALA A 646 -12.79 0.27 -11.45
CA ALA A 646 -12.88 1.46 -12.29
C ALA A 646 -12.56 2.75 -11.53
N ILE A 647 -13.01 2.86 -10.28
CA ILE A 647 -12.71 4.00 -9.41
C ILE A 647 -11.21 4.12 -9.16
N LEU A 648 -10.54 3.04 -8.80
CA LEU A 648 -9.09 3.06 -8.54
C LEU A 648 -8.30 3.44 -9.80
N THR A 649 -8.71 2.93 -10.97
CA THR A 649 -8.11 3.32 -12.25
C THR A 649 -8.34 4.81 -12.55
N ALA A 650 -9.55 5.32 -12.35
CA ALA A 650 -9.87 6.74 -12.54
C ALA A 650 -9.15 7.65 -11.53
N ALA A 651 -9.08 7.23 -10.26
CA ALA A 651 -8.42 7.96 -9.17
C ALA A 651 -6.91 8.04 -9.36
N ALA A 652 -6.29 7.03 -9.96
CA ALA A 652 -4.88 7.08 -10.32
C ALA A 652 -4.60 8.02 -11.50
N ALA A 653 -5.55 8.19 -12.42
CA ALA A 653 -5.39 8.99 -13.64
C ALA A 653 -5.88 10.45 -13.51
N VAL A 654 -6.57 10.81 -12.43
CA VAL A 654 -7.16 12.14 -12.25
C VAL A 654 -6.07 13.22 -12.09
N ARG A 655 -6.23 14.34 -12.81
CA ARG A 655 -5.27 15.45 -12.80
C ARG A 655 -5.61 16.50 -11.75
N GLY A 656 -4.60 17.25 -11.30
CA GLY A 656 -4.75 18.28 -10.26
C GLY A 656 -5.74 19.40 -10.59
N ASN A 657 -5.93 19.72 -11.87
CA ASN A 657 -6.94 20.68 -12.32
C ASN A 657 -8.35 20.27 -11.89
N SER A 658 -8.59 18.99 -11.58
CA SER A 658 -9.86 18.53 -11.05
C SER A 658 -10.19 19.04 -9.65
N PHE A 659 -9.16 19.36 -8.87
CA PHE A 659 -9.29 19.74 -7.46
C PHE A 659 -8.87 21.18 -7.20
N ALA A 660 -8.37 21.89 -8.21
CA ALA A 660 -7.79 23.22 -8.07
C ALA A 660 -8.68 24.25 -7.35
N HIS A 661 -10.00 24.11 -7.46
CA HIS A 661 -10.96 24.94 -6.74
C HIS A 661 -10.82 24.87 -5.20
N PHE A 662 -10.33 23.76 -4.63
CA PHE A 662 -10.11 23.65 -3.18
C PHE A 662 -9.03 24.60 -2.63
N TRP A 663 -8.11 25.09 -3.48
CA TRP A 663 -7.06 26.04 -3.07
C TRP A 663 -7.02 27.35 -3.89
N ILE A 664 -7.87 27.48 -4.92
CA ILE A 664 -7.97 28.70 -5.74
C ILE A 664 -9.25 29.48 -5.42
N ASP A 665 -10.36 28.77 -5.20
CA ASP A 665 -11.69 29.33 -4.91
C ASP A 665 -11.91 29.40 -3.39
N GLY A 666 -12.85 30.23 -2.92
CA GLY A 666 -13.17 30.45 -1.50
C GLY A 666 -12.07 31.14 -0.69
N VAL A 667 -10.95 31.51 -1.32
CA VAL A 667 -9.80 32.16 -0.70
C VAL A 667 -9.92 33.67 -0.88
N THR A 668 -10.47 34.37 0.11
CA THR A 668 -10.77 35.81 0.04
C THR A 668 -9.86 36.63 0.95
N GLY A 669 -9.32 37.74 0.44
CA GLY A 669 -8.48 38.71 1.15
C GLY A 669 -8.30 40.00 0.35
N ASP A 670 -7.52 40.95 0.86
CA ASP A 670 -7.17 42.18 0.12
C ASP A 670 -6.39 41.84 -1.17
N VAL A 671 -6.47 42.73 -2.18
CA VAL A 671 -5.87 42.55 -3.52
C VAL A 671 -4.40 42.11 -3.43
N ASP A 672 -3.63 42.67 -2.50
CA ASP A 672 -2.20 42.38 -2.33
C ASP A 672 -1.89 41.03 -1.63
N ASN A 673 -2.89 40.40 -1.00
CA ASN A 673 -2.71 39.23 -0.11
C ASN A 673 -3.35 37.94 -0.61
N VAL A 674 -4.24 37.97 -1.60
CA VAL A 674 -4.96 36.76 -2.09
C VAL A 674 -4.00 35.72 -2.66
N ASP A 675 -3.05 36.14 -3.49
CA ASP A 675 -2.09 35.20 -4.10
C ASP A 675 -1.17 34.55 -3.06
N LYS A 676 -0.76 35.33 -2.05
CA LYS A 676 -0.03 34.79 -0.91
C LYS A 676 -0.88 33.77 -0.15
N LEU A 677 -2.15 34.07 0.11
CA LEU A 677 -3.05 33.16 0.83
C LEU A 677 -3.30 31.85 0.06
N ARG A 678 -3.37 31.90 -1.27
CA ARG A 678 -3.44 30.70 -2.13
C ARG A 678 -2.17 29.84 -2.01
N LEU A 679 -0.99 30.44 -2.03
CA LEU A 679 0.28 29.73 -1.81
C LEU A 679 0.34 29.12 -0.39
N ASP A 680 -0.06 29.87 0.63
CA ASP A 680 -0.11 29.40 2.01
C ASP A 680 -1.10 28.23 2.17
N THR A 681 -2.24 28.27 1.46
CA THR A 681 -3.22 27.17 1.42
C THR A 681 -2.63 25.89 0.86
N ARG A 682 -1.83 25.99 -0.22
CA ARG A 682 -1.13 24.84 -0.79
C ARG A 682 -0.14 24.23 0.19
N SER A 683 0.59 25.06 0.94
CA SER A 683 1.50 24.60 1.99
C SER A 683 0.78 23.79 3.07
N VAL A 684 -0.42 24.24 3.49
CA VAL A 684 -1.27 23.48 4.42
C VAL A 684 -1.74 22.16 3.81
N LEU A 685 -2.15 22.14 2.53
CA LEU A 685 -2.53 20.91 1.84
C LEU A 685 -1.37 19.92 1.69
N ILE A 686 -0.14 20.39 1.43
CA ILE A 686 1.06 19.56 1.40
C ILE A 686 1.32 18.95 2.79
N ALA A 687 1.24 19.76 3.85
CA ALA A 687 1.40 19.27 5.22
C ALA A 687 0.34 18.23 5.59
N ALA A 688 -0.92 18.45 5.18
CA ALA A 688 -2.00 17.49 5.34
C ALA A 688 -1.72 16.20 4.58
N ALA A 689 -1.29 16.28 3.31
CA ALA A 689 -0.92 15.12 2.50
C ALA A 689 0.17 14.26 3.15
N GLN A 690 1.19 14.90 3.74
CA GLN A 690 2.23 14.18 4.44
C GLN A 690 1.73 13.55 5.75
N ALA A 691 0.91 14.27 6.54
CA ALA A 691 0.30 13.72 7.75
C ALA A 691 -0.60 12.50 7.43
N PHE A 692 -1.36 12.59 6.34
CA PHE A 692 -2.19 11.52 5.79
C PHE A 692 -1.41 10.28 5.33
N ARG A 693 -0.14 10.45 4.93
CA ARG A 693 0.76 9.34 4.60
C ARG A 693 1.39 8.71 5.86
N ASP A 694 1.68 9.53 6.88
CA ASP A 694 2.38 9.09 8.09
C ASP A 694 1.48 8.31 9.08
N GLY A 695 0.16 8.52 9.05
CA GLY A 695 -0.74 7.96 10.08
C GLY A 695 -2.15 7.64 9.60
N VAL A 696 -2.75 6.63 10.22
CA VAL A 696 -4.15 6.22 10.01
C VAL A 696 -5.13 7.24 10.62
N HIS A 697 -4.67 8.01 11.60
CA HIS A 697 -5.46 8.94 12.41
C HIS A 697 -4.85 10.34 12.37
N VAL A 698 -5.21 11.12 11.36
CA VAL A 698 -4.74 12.50 11.22
C VAL A 698 -5.61 13.43 12.05
N THR A 699 -5.00 14.35 12.78
CA THR A 699 -5.68 15.40 13.56
C THR A 699 -5.24 16.78 13.09
N GLU A 700 -5.98 17.83 13.44
CA GLU A 700 -5.56 19.22 13.17
C GLU A 700 -4.15 19.51 13.72
N GLU A 701 -3.85 19.04 14.93
CA GLU A 701 -2.55 19.22 15.57
C GLU A 701 -1.43 18.51 14.79
N SER A 702 -1.70 17.31 14.25
CA SER A 702 -0.71 16.59 13.45
C SER A 702 -0.34 17.33 12.16
N VAL A 703 -1.32 17.96 11.50
CA VAL A 703 -1.11 18.77 10.29
C VAL A 703 -0.31 20.02 10.62
N LEU A 704 -0.69 20.73 11.70
CA LEU A 704 0.02 21.93 12.14
C LEU A 704 1.46 21.62 12.57
N LYS A 705 1.68 20.49 13.25
CA LYS A 705 3.02 20.01 13.61
C LYS A 705 3.85 19.74 12.37
N LYS A 706 3.28 19.06 11.36
CA LYS A 706 3.99 18.75 10.11
C LYS A 706 4.42 20.02 9.38
N LEU A 707 3.51 20.98 9.29
CA LEU A 707 3.75 22.30 8.70
C LEU A 707 4.86 23.07 9.45
N ALA A 708 4.87 23.03 10.79
CA ALA A 708 5.89 23.69 11.61
C ALA A 708 7.27 23.00 11.51
N THR A 709 7.32 21.67 11.42
CA THR A 709 8.57 20.92 11.28
C THR A 709 9.19 21.02 9.89
N THR A 710 8.37 21.20 8.86
CA THR A 710 8.83 21.38 7.49
C THR A 710 9.16 22.86 7.28
N SER A 711 10.38 23.26 7.61
CA SER A 711 10.85 24.66 7.58
C SER A 711 10.54 25.45 6.29
N VAL A 712 10.37 24.75 5.17
CA VAL A 712 10.06 25.28 3.84
C VAL A 712 8.60 25.70 3.71
N LEU A 713 7.72 24.99 4.40
CA LEU A 713 6.28 25.23 4.47
C LEU A 713 5.93 26.09 5.71
N SER A 714 6.93 26.62 6.41
CA SER A 714 6.80 27.30 7.69
C SER A 714 5.99 28.58 7.56
N LEU A 715 4.71 28.46 7.91
CA LEU A 715 3.80 29.57 8.12
C LEU A 715 3.76 29.92 9.61
N GLY A 716 3.53 31.20 9.92
CA GLY A 716 3.30 31.61 11.31
C GLY A 716 2.09 30.87 11.89
N GLU A 717 2.19 30.38 13.14
CA GLU A 717 1.21 29.49 13.76
C GLU A 717 -0.25 29.97 13.62
N HIS A 718 -0.48 31.28 13.77
CA HIS A 718 -1.79 31.89 13.62
C HIS A 718 -2.35 31.78 12.19
N SER A 719 -1.51 31.98 11.18
CA SER A 719 -1.90 31.86 9.75
C SER A 719 -2.28 30.42 9.43
N SER A 720 -1.46 29.47 9.88
CA SER A 720 -1.69 28.03 9.69
C SER A 720 -3.03 27.57 10.26
N LYS A 721 -3.33 27.95 11.51
CA LYS A 721 -4.61 27.63 12.17
C LYS A 721 -5.79 28.25 11.44
N LYS A 722 -5.66 29.50 10.99
CA LYS A 722 -6.72 30.21 10.26
C LYS A 722 -7.05 29.53 8.93
N ILE A 723 -6.04 29.18 8.15
CA ILE A 723 -6.22 28.51 6.85
C ILE A 723 -6.81 27.12 7.02
N LEU A 724 -6.31 26.34 7.98
CA LEU A 724 -6.86 25.02 8.26
C LEU A 724 -8.33 25.09 8.70
N SER A 725 -8.67 26.03 9.58
CA SER A 725 -10.05 26.28 10.01
C SER A 725 -10.96 26.67 8.84
N ASP A 726 -10.44 27.43 7.88
CA ASP A 726 -11.17 27.80 6.66
C ASP A 726 -11.44 26.58 5.77
N LEU A 727 -10.45 25.71 5.55
CA LEU A 727 -10.63 24.46 4.79
C LEU A 727 -11.64 23.51 5.44
N ILE A 728 -11.73 23.50 6.77
CA ILE A 728 -12.75 22.73 7.51
C ILE A 728 -14.12 23.38 7.36
N ARG A 729 -14.22 24.71 7.54
CA ARG A 729 -15.48 25.46 7.38
C ARG A 729 -16.07 25.30 5.99
N ARG A 730 -15.22 25.25 4.96
CA ARG A 730 -15.60 25.04 3.55
C ARG A 730 -15.84 23.57 3.21
N GLU A 731 -15.70 22.68 4.19
CA GLU A 731 -15.86 21.24 4.05
C GLU A 731 -14.94 20.63 2.97
N VAL A 732 -13.75 21.19 2.78
CA VAL A 732 -12.67 20.50 2.05
C VAL A 732 -12.15 19.37 2.93
N PHE A 733 -11.95 19.68 4.21
CA PHE A 733 -11.74 18.72 5.28
C PHE A 733 -12.97 18.62 6.19
N VAL A 734 -13.16 17.45 6.79
CA VAL A 734 -14.20 17.19 7.78
C VAL A 734 -13.52 16.63 9.03
N ALA A 735 -13.92 17.13 10.20
CA ALA A 735 -13.49 16.63 11.49
C ALA A 735 -14.56 15.67 12.05
N GLU A 736 -14.24 14.38 12.16
CA GLU A 736 -15.07 13.33 12.78
C GLU A 736 -14.30 12.69 13.94
N ASP A 737 -14.88 12.64 15.14
CA ASP A 737 -14.28 12.01 16.32
C ASP A 737 -12.84 12.47 16.62
N SER A 738 -12.56 13.77 16.39
CA SER A 738 -11.23 14.40 16.49
C SER A 738 -10.22 14.02 15.39
N TYR A 739 -10.62 13.23 14.39
CA TYR A 739 -9.85 12.94 13.19
C TYR A 739 -10.26 13.84 12.02
N LEU A 740 -9.27 14.29 11.28
CA LEU A 740 -9.41 15.06 10.06
C LEU A 740 -9.34 14.11 8.85
N LYS A 741 -10.27 14.26 7.91
CA LYS A 741 -10.26 13.58 6.60
C LYS A 741 -10.70 14.52 5.49
N CYS A 742 -10.44 14.21 4.23
CA CYS A 742 -11.06 14.98 3.14
C CYS A 742 -12.55 14.62 3.03
N LYS A 743 -13.42 15.61 2.76
CA LYS A 743 -14.84 15.35 2.47
C LYS A 743 -15.00 14.40 1.28
N VAL A 744 -14.16 14.59 0.25
CA VAL A 744 -14.14 13.79 -0.98
C VAL A 744 -12.99 12.77 -0.89
N PRO A 745 -13.25 11.46 -0.72
CA PRO A 745 -12.18 10.46 -0.65
C PRO A 745 -11.32 10.39 -1.91
N LEU A 746 -11.91 10.64 -3.10
CA LEU A 746 -11.15 10.77 -4.34
C LEU A 746 -10.07 11.87 -4.27
N PHE A 747 -10.36 12.99 -3.59
CA PHE A 747 -9.38 14.06 -3.39
C PHE A 747 -8.30 13.65 -2.41
N GLU A 748 -8.63 12.95 -1.31
CA GLU A 748 -7.64 12.44 -0.36
C GLU A 748 -6.66 11.48 -1.04
N TYR A 749 -7.19 10.55 -1.85
CA TYR A 749 -6.40 9.61 -2.64
C TYR A 749 -5.45 10.35 -3.57
N TRP A 750 -5.96 11.30 -4.36
CA TRP A 750 -5.13 12.12 -5.24
C TRP A 750 -4.09 12.92 -4.46
N LEU A 751 -4.46 13.51 -3.32
CA LEU A 751 -3.59 14.34 -2.49
C LEU A 751 -2.43 13.53 -1.91
N LYS A 752 -2.71 12.32 -1.41
CA LYS A 752 -1.73 11.34 -0.94
C LYS A 752 -0.83 10.85 -2.07
N ASP A 753 -1.37 10.61 -3.26
CA ASP A 753 -0.57 10.12 -4.37
C ASP A 753 0.12 11.29 -5.11
N GLN A 754 -0.56 11.95 -6.03
CA GLN A 754 0.07 12.93 -6.93
C GLN A 754 0.06 14.38 -6.42
N GLY A 755 -0.74 14.68 -5.39
CA GLY A 755 -1.07 16.05 -5.02
C GLY A 755 0.13 16.86 -4.53
N VAL A 756 1.01 16.28 -3.71
CA VAL A 756 2.20 16.99 -3.23
C VAL A 756 3.05 17.50 -4.39
N ARG A 757 3.32 16.65 -5.40
CA ARG A 757 4.08 17.02 -6.59
C ARG A 757 3.45 18.22 -7.32
N VAL A 758 2.15 18.16 -7.59
CA VAL A 758 1.43 19.23 -8.31
C VAL A 758 1.38 20.53 -7.51
N LEU A 759 1.21 20.44 -6.18
CA LEU A 759 1.14 21.62 -5.31
C LEU A 759 2.51 22.29 -5.15
N LEU A 760 3.61 21.52 -5.23
CA LEU A 760 4.98 22.03 -5.18
C LEU A 760 5.37 22.83 -6.43
N ASP A 761 4.83 22.49 -7.61
CA ASP A 761 5.26 23.09 -8.90
C ASP A 761 5.09 24.61 -8.97
N ASP A 762 4.14 25.16 -8.21
CA ASP A 762 3.86 26.60 -8.17
C ASP A 762 4.52 27.32 -6.97
N LEU A 763 5.23 26.60 -6.08
CA LEU A 763 6.04 27.23 -5.04
C LEU A 763 7.39 27.65 -5.64
N LYS A 764 7.92 28.81 -5.24
CA LYS A 764 9.14 29.40 -5.84
C LYS A 764 10.31 28.41 -5.84
N GLU A 765 10.90 28.18 -7.02
CA GLU A 765 11.96 27.18 -7.27
C GLU A 765 13.31 27.45 -6.58
N HIS A 766 13.46 28.56 -5.86
CA HIS A 766 14.76 29.04 -5.37
C HIS A 766 15.22 28.46 -4.02
N GLU A 767 14.42 27.63 -3.35
CA GLU A 767 14.84 26.96 -2.12
C GLU A 767 15.34 25.53 -2.40
N PHE A 768 16.61 25.25 -2.09
CA PHE A 768 17.23 23.92 -2.22
C PHE A 768 16.40 22.79 -1.60
N ARG A 769 15.66 23.08 -0.52
CA ARG A 769 14.79 22.12 0.15
C ARG A 769 13.50 21.82 -0.64
N ILE A 770 12.89 22.81 -1.33
CA ILE A 770 11.78 22.58 -2.28
C ILE A 770 12.24 21.68 -3.42
N ALA A 771 13.43 21.96 -3.98
CA ALA A 771 14.02 21.13 -5.03
C ALA A 771 14.24 19.68 -4.56
N THR A 772 14.76 19.51 -3.33
CA THR A 772 14.96 18.17 -2.75
C THR A 772 13.63 17.41 -2.56
N MET A 773 12.59 18.07 -2.02
CA MET A 773 11.26 17.47 -1.88
C MET A 773 10.65 17.11 -3.24
N ARG A 774 10.87 17.95 -4.26
CA ARG A 774 10.42 17.70 -5.63
C ARG A 774 11.10 16.48 -6.23
N ASP A 775 12.41 16.35 -6.06
CA ASP A 775 13.18 15.19 -6.52
C ASP A 775 12.74 13.90 -5.82
N GLU A 776 12.44 13.96 -4.52
CA GLU A 776 11.87 12.84 -3.76
C GLU A 776 10.49 12.44 -4.30
N GLU A 777 9.58 13.41 -4.52
CA GLU A 777 8.25 13.13 -5.07
C GLU A 777 8.28 12.64 -6.53
N LEU A 778 9.23 13.12 -7.34
CA LEU A 778 9.46 12.60 -8.71
C LEU A 778 10.00 11.17 -8.70
N SER A 779 10.74 10.80 -7.65
CA SER A 779 11.23 9.45 -7.44
C SER A 779 10.14 8.52 -6.88
N ARG A 780 9.08 9.05 -6.28
CA ARG A 780 8.01 8.25 -5.68
C ARG A 780 7.28 7.40 -6.72
N VAL A 781 7.03 6.14 -6.38
CA VAL A 781 6.24 5.23 -7.22
C VAL A 781 4.76 5.52 -6.96
N THR A 782 4.06 6.00 -7.99
CA THR A 782 2.65 6.38 -7.92
C THR A 782 1.74 5.17 -8.03
N ASP A 783 0.47 5.30 -7.65
CA ASP A 783 -0.49 4.21 -7.81
C ASP A 783 -0.79 3.93 -9.29
N GLU A 784 -0.70 4.94 -10.16
CA GLU A 784 -0.76 4.78 -11.62
C GLU A 784 0.39 3.88 -12.14
N ASP A 785 1.61 4.11 -11.64
CA ASP A 785 2.77 3.29 -11.94
C ASP A 785 2.55 1.83 -11.50
N LEU A 786 1.97 1.63 -10.31
CA LEU A 786 1.64 0.31 -9.77
C LEU A 786 0.58 -0.39 -10.63
N ILE A 787 -0.57 0.25 -10.89
CA ILE A 787 -1.68 -0.33 -11.67
C ILE A 787 -1.21 -0.74 -13.07
N ARG A 788 -0.45 0.13 -13.75
CA ARG A 788 0.12 -0.19 -15.07
C ARG A 788 1.06 -1.40 -15.01
N THR A 789 1.87 -1.49 -13.97
CA THR A 789 2.81 -2.61 -13.78
C THR A 789 2.08 -3.90 -13.44
N CYS A 790 1.09 -3.86 -12.55
CA CYS A 790 0.21 -4.99 -12.23
C CYS A 790 -0.45 -5.56 -13.51
N LYS A 791 -1.03 -4.69 -14.35
CA LYS A 791 -1.63 -5.10 -15.63
C LYS A 791 -0.62 -5.73 -16.58
N LYS A 792 0.61 -5.20 -16.64
CA LYS A 792 1.70 -5.75 -17.46
C LYS A 792 2.18 -7.12 -16.97
N LEU A 793 2.34 -7.28 -15.66
CA LEU A 793 2.83 -8.52 -15.07
C LEU A 793 1.76 -9.63 -15.10
N GLY A 794 0.48 -9.27 -15.20
CA GLY A 794 -0.61 -10.22 -15.35
C GLY A 794 -0.80 -11.08 -14.10
N ARG A 795 -0.87 -12.40 -14.29
CA ARG A 795 -1.14 -13.36 -13.22
C ARG A 795 0.11 -14.14 -12.85
N PHE A 796 0.34 -14.36 -11.56
CA PHE A 796 1.34 -15.29 -11.04
C PHE A 796 0.64 -16.28 -10.11
N ARG A 797 0.80 -17.57 -10.37
CA ARG A 797 0.14 -18.69 -9.67
C ARG A 797 -1.37 -18.52 -9.58
N GLY A 798 -1.98 -18.14 -10.71
CA GLY A 798 -3.43 -17.90 -10.81
C GLY A 798 -3.92 -16.61 -10.14
N ARG A 799 -3.05 -15.81 -9.52
CA ARG A 799 -3.43 -14.53 -8.89
C ARG A 799 -3.00 -13.34 -9.71
N SER A 800 -3.88 -12.37 -9.84
CA SER A 800 -3.54 -11.03 -10.30
C SER A 800 -2.53 -10.41 -9.30
N ILE A 801 -1.43 -9.84 -9.80
CA ILE A 801 -0.49 -9.14 -8.93
C ILE A 801 -1.13 -7.82 -8.52
N GLU A 802 -1.37 -7.64 -7.23
CA GLU A 802 -2.03 -6.45 -6.69
C GLU A 802 -1.03 -5.34 -6.36
N SER A 803 -1.48 -4.09 -6.46
CA SER A 803 -0.70 -2.91 -6.07
C SER A 803 -0.23 -2.96 -4.61
N ALA A 804 -1.03 -3.56 -3.71
CA ALA A 804 -0.67 -3.74 -2.30
C ALA A 804 0.55 -4.67 -2.14
N THR A 805 0.61 -5.75 -2.91
CA THR A 805 1.75 -6.69 -2.91
C THR A 805 3.02 -6.00 -3.38
N ILE A 806 2.94 -5.22 -4.48
CA ILE A 806 4.09 -4.47 -4.98
C ILE A 806 4.51 -3.39 -3.98
N ARG A 807 3.57 -2.65 -3.37
CA ARG A 807 3.89 -1.62 -2.38
C ARG A 807 4.56 -2.21 -1.15
N SER A 808 4.03 -3.31 -0.60
CA SER A 808 4.68 -4.04 0.50
C SER A 808 6.07 -4.56 0.13
N TRP A 809 6.30 -4.90 -1.14
CA TRP A 809 7.63 -5.26 -1.63
C TRP A 809 8.56 -4.05 -1.68
N LEU A 810 8.09 -2.91 -2.20
CA LEU A 810 8.85 -1.67 -2.28
C LEU A 810 9.23 -1.12 -0.90
N ASP A 811 8.30 -1.14 0.06
CA ASP A 811 8.53 -0.62 1.41
C ASP A 811 9.71 -1.29 2.14
N GLN A 812 10.06 -2.53 1.77
CA GLN A 812 11.20 -3.26 2.32
C GLN A 812 12.57 -2.65 1.93
N PHE A 813 12.63 -1.81 0.89
CA PHE A 813 13.87 -1.18 0.41
C PHE A 813 14.21 0.14 1.10
N GLY A 814 13.34 0.63 1.98
CA GLY A 814 13.57 1.86 2.75
C GLY A 814 13.22 3.11 1.95
N ASP A 815 14.21 3.95 1.67
CA ASP A 815 14.03 5.28 1.08
C ASP A 815 13.46 5.25 -0.35
N VAL A 816 12.75 6.34 -0.70
CA VAL A 816 12.00 6.47 -1.95
C VAL A 816 12.86 6.27 -3.19
N LYS A 817 14.13 6.69 -3.15
CA LYS A 817 15.07 6.49 -4.28
C LYS A 817 15.35 5.01 -4.51
N ASN A 818 15.66 4.27 -3.46
CA ASN A 818 15.85 2.81 -3.55
C ASN A 818 14.59 2.11 -4.03
N GLN A 819 13.41 2.50 -3.52
CA GLN A 819 12.13 1.97 -4.02
C GLN A 819 11.96 2.22 -5.53
N ARG A 820 12.28 3.41 -6.03
CA ARG A 820 12.19 3.74 -7.47
C ARG A 820 13.10 2.87 -8.33
N LEU A 821 14.34 2.66 -7.89
CA LEU A 821 15.30 1.81 -8.60
C LEU A 821 14.78 0.37 -8.68
N MET A 822 14.27 -0.17 -7.57
CA MET A 822 13.71 -1.53 -7.54
C MET A 822 12.42 -1.63 -8.34
N PHE A 823 11.57 -0.61 -8.33
CA PHE A 823 10.38 -0.55 -9.18
C PHE A 823 10.74 -0.57 -10.68
N LYS A 824 11.82 0.10 -11.12
CA LYS A 824 12.30 0.00 -12.50
C LYS A 824 12.68 -1.43 -12.88
N ILE A 825 13.33 -2.18 -11.97
CA ILE A 825 13.62 -3.61 -12.14
C ILE A 825 12.32 -4.40 -12.29
N LEU A 826 11.37 -4.22 -11.37
CA LEU A 826 10.09 -4.92 -11.39
C LEU A 826 9.31 -4.66 -12.67
N ASN A 827 9.22 -3.39 -13.10
CA ASN A 827 8.56 -3.01 -14.33
C ASN A 827 9.29 -3.55 -15.57
N ALA A 828 10.58 -3.90 -15.49
CA ALA A 828 11.33 -4.52 -16.57
C ALA A 828 11.21 -6.06 -16.59
N VAL A 829 10.59 -6.69 -15.59
CA VAL A 829 10.45 -8.15 -15.52
C VAL A 829 9.76 -8.68 -16.77
N LYS A 830 10.35 -9.75 -17.34
CA LYS A 830 9.80 -10.46 -18.49
C LYS A 830 8.98 -11.63 -17.99
N MET A 831 7.66 -11.44 -17.99
CA MET A 831 6.69 -12.47 -17.63
C MET A 831 6.41 -13.40 -18.83
N TYR A 832 6.43 -14.70 -18.59
CA TYR A 832 5.98 -15.74 -19.50
C TYR A 832 4.73 -16.40 -18.94
N ASP A 833 3.58 -15.97 -19.43
CA ASP A 833 2.30 -16.65 -19.19
C ASP A 833 2.22 -17.97 -20.00
N ASN A 834 1.20 -18.78 -19.68
CA ASN A 834 0.96 -20.06 -20.34
C ASN A 834 0.71 -19.89 -21.85
N ASP A 835 -0.01 -18.86 -22.29
CA ASP A 835 -0.36 -18.65 -23.71
C ASP A 835 0.88 -18.33 -24.53
N ARG A 836 1.73 -17.42 -24.03
CA ARG A 836 3.02 -17.09 -24.64
C ARG A 836 3.95 -18.31 -24.64
N SER A 837 3.97 -19.08 -23.56
CA SER A 837 4.79 -20.31 -23.47
C SER A 837 4.33 -21.36 -24.48
N ARG A 838 3.01 -21.58 -24.63
CA ARG A 838 2.41 -22.48 -25.64
C ARG A 838 2.76 -22.03 -27.05
N GLY A 839 2.56 -20.75 -27.36
CA GLY A 839 2.91 -20.18 -28.67
C GLY A 839 4.39 -20.40 -29.03
N LYS A 840 5.29 -20.24 -28.07
CA LYS A 840 6.73 -20.50 -28.22
C LYS A 840 7.05 -21.98 -28.44
N MET A 841 6.38 -22.87 -27.71
CA MET A 841 6.53 -24.33 -27.90
C MET A 841 6.01 -24.82 -29.25
N ASN A 842 4.91 -24.23 -29.74
CA ASN A 842 4.37 -24.51 -31.06
C ASN A 842 5.37 -24.10 -32.16
N GLU A 843 5.94 -22.90 -32.04
CA GLU A 843 7.01 -22.40 -32.92
C GLU A 843 8.22 -23.36 -32.93
N ALA A 844 8.68 -23.79 -31.75
CA ALA A 844 9.81 -24.71 -31.62
C ALA A 844 9.54 -26.09 -32.22
N PHE A 845 8.31 -26.61 -32.13
CA PHE A 845 7.94 -27.88 -32.76
C PHE A 845 8.02 -27.81 -34.30
N GLY A 846 7.88 -26.62 -34.88
CA GLY A 846 8.16 -26.37 -36.29
C GLY A 846 9.58 -26.76 -36.71
N ILE A 847 10.54 -26.81 -35.78
CA ILE A 847 11.91 -27.28 -36.02
C ILE A 847 11.97 -28.81 -35.93
N VAL A 848 11.38 -29.39 -34.87
CA VAL A 848 11.33 -30.85 -34.63
C VAL A 848 10.65 -31.60 -35.78
N SER A 849 9.64 -30.98 -36.38
CA SER A 849 8.79 -31.62 -37.40
C SER A 849 9.32 -31.62 -38.83
N ARG A 850 10.40 -30.88 -39.14
CA ARG A 850 10.92 -30.73 -40.52
C ARG A 850 11.35 -32.03 -41.18
N THR A 851 11.70 -33.06 -40.42
CA THR A 851 12.17 -34.37 -40.92
C THR A 851 11.39 -35.57 -40.36
N LEU A 852 10.19 -35.33 -39.79
CA LEU A 852 9.30 -36.37 -39.29
C LEU A 852 8.62 -37.12 -40.44
N THR A 853 8.82 -38.44 -40.52
CA THR A 853 8.06 -39.29 -41.45
C THR A 853 6.71 -39.65 -40.81
N VAL A 854 5.62 -39.06 -41.31
CA VAL A 854 4.26 -39.34 -40.83
C VAL A 854 3.78 -40.67 -41.40
N ARG A 855 3.50 -41.67 -40.55
CA ARG A 855 2.77 -42.88 -40.96
C ARG A 855 1.28 -42.62 -40.86
N VAL A 856 0.59 -42.52 -42.00
CA VAL A 856 -0.87 -42.38 -42.05
C VAL A 856 -1.51 -43.74 -41.84
N GLY A 857 -2.08 -43.98 -40.67
CA GLY A 857 -2.91 -45.15 -40.40
C GLY A 857 -4.27 -45.04 -41.09
N SER A 858 -4.65 -46.05 -41.87
CA SER A 858 -5.99 -46.19 -42.41
C SER A 858 -6.98 -46.44 -41.25
N ARG A 859 -8.01 -45.59 -41.13
CA ARG A 859 -9.06 -45.55 -40.08
C ARG A 859 -8.72 -44.83 -38.75
N SER A 860 -8.50 -43.51 -38.82
CA SER A 860 -9.15 -42.54 -37.92
C SER A 860 -8.81 -41.12 -38.37
N ARG A 861 -9.80 -40.21 -38.42
CA ARG A 861 -9.68 -38.81 -38.87
C ARG A 861 -8.91 -37.89 -37.89
N ARG A 862 -8.11 -38.44 -36.97
CA ARG A 862 -7.21 -37.67 -36.10
C ARG A 862 -5.77 -38.07 -36.37
N LEU A 863 -5.01 -37.17 -37.02
CA LEU A 863 -3.57 -37.27 -37.23
C LEU A 863 -2.86 -37.14 -35.87
N SER A 864 -2.75 -38.25 -35.12
CA SER A 864 -1.81 -38.35 -34.02
C SER A 864 -0.41 -38.44 -34.61
N ARG A 865 0.49 -37.52 -34.21
CA ARG A 865 1.87 -37.47 -34.70
C ARG A 865 2.70 -38.56 -34.00
N SER A 866 2.66 -39.79 -34.53
CA SER A 866 3.46 -40.93 -34.03
C SER A 866 4.95 -40.76 -34.36
N GLY A 867 5.84 -41.02 -33.41
CA GLY A 867 7.30 -41.04 -33.62
C GLY A 867 8.11 -39.96 -32.88
N VAL A 868 7.46 -39.10 -32.09
CA VAL A 868 8.12 -38.10 -31.22
C VAL A 868 7.90 -38.48 -29.77
N ALA A 869 8.94 -38.96 -29.08
CA ALA A 869 8.90 -39.15 -27.64
C ALA A 869 9.25 -37.82 -26.93
N VAL A 870 8.47 -37.45 -25.92
CA VAL A 870 8.67 -36.24 -25.11
C VAL A 870 9.02 -36.65 -23.70
N SER A 871 10.12 -36.13 -23.16
CA SER A 871 10.62 -36.40 -21.82
C SER A 871 11.17 -35.12 -21.18
N HIS A 872 11.47 -35.14 -19.89
CA HIS A 872 12.25 -34.10 -19.22
C HIS A 872 13.53 -34.69 -18.64
N PHE A 873 14.48 -33.84 -18.24
CA PHE A 873 15.66 -34.26 -17.49
C PHE A 873 15.30 -34.35 -15.98
N GLY A 874 15.71 -35.42 -15.30
CA GLY A 874 15.48 -35.65 -13.86
C GLY A 874 14.70 -36.94 -13.51
N THR A 875 14.95 -37.50 -12.32
CA THR A 875 14.49 -38.83 -11.87
C THR A 875 13.07 -38.90 -11.29
N SER A 876 12.30 -37.80 -11.27
CA SER A 876 10.95 -37.79 -10.71
C SER A 876 9.94 -37.05 -11.59
N LEU A 877 8.80 -37.70 -11.84
CA LEU A 877 7.62 -37.20 -12.56
C LEU A 877 6.87 -36.04 -11.83
N GLY A 878 7.53 -35.36 -10.88
CA GLY A 878 6.90 -34.35 -10.00
C GLY A 878 7.54 -32.94 -10.03
N LYS A 879 8.55 -32.68 -10.87
CA LYS A 879 9.13 -31.33 -11.05
C LYS A 879 8.54 -30.62 -12.28
N SER A 880 8.77 -29.30 -12.40
CA SER A 880 8.29 -28.42 -13.48
C SER A 880 8.43 -29.01 -14.89
N GLY A 881 9.50 -29.75 -15.17
CA GLY A 881 9.75 -30.39 -16.47
C GLY A 881 8.64 -31.35 -16.93
N SER A 882 8.02 -32.11 -16.02
CA SER A 882 6.91 -33.03 -16.36
C SER A 882 5.68 -32.29 -16.91
N ARG A 883 5.37 -31.13 -16.33
CA ARG A 883 4.28 -30.26 -16.78
C ARG A 883 4.53 -29.70 -18.17
N TYR A 884 5.74 -29.19 -18.41
CA TYR A 884 6.07 -28.62 -19.71
C TYR A 884 6.12 -29.67 -20.82
N CYS A 885 6.41 -30.94 -20.50
CA CYS A 885 6.22 -32.05 -21.43
C CYS A 885 4.76 -32.24 -21.84
N GLN A 886 3.83 -32.23 -20.87
CA GLN A 886 2.39 -32.33 -21.16
C GLN A 886 1.92 -31.13 -21.99
N LEU A 887 2.32 -29.91 -21.60
CA LEU A 887 1.95 -28.68 -22.30
C LEU A 887 2.45 -28.70 -23.76
N PHE A 888 3.69 -29.13 -23.98
CA PHE A 888 4.26 -29.29 -25.32
C PHE A 888 3.52 -30.35 -26.13
N ALA A 889 3.15 -31.48 -25.52
CA ALA A 889 2.45 -32.56 -26.18
C ALA A 889 1.02 -32.18 -26.60
N GLU A 890 0.25 -31.57 -25.70
CA GLU A 890 -1.10 -31.05 -25.95
C GLU A 890 -1.09 -30.06 -27.12
N GLU A 891 -0.22 -29.04 -27.03
CA GLU A 891 -0.12 -27.96 -28.01
C GLU A 891 0.24 -28.49 -29.40
N ASN A 892 1.13 -29.48 -29.45
CA ASN A 892 1.64 -30.04 -30.70
C ASN A 892 0.94 -31.31 -31.18
N ARG A 893 -0.16 -31.72 -30.51
CA ARG A 893 -0.98 -32.90 -30.83
C ARG A 893 -0.19 -34.21 -30.84
N ILE A 894 0.72 -34.35 -29.87
CA ILE A 894 1.45 -35.59 -29.57
C ILE A 894 0.56 -36.41 -28.63
N ALA A 895 0.43 -37.71 -28.87
CA ALA A 895 -0.41 -38.57 -28.01
C ALA A 895 0.26 -38.84 -26.66
N ASP A 896 -0.53 -38.91 -25.59
CA ASP A 896 -0.05 -39.05 -24.20
C ASP A 896 0.88 -40.24 -23.97
N ASN A 897 0.69 -41.32 -24.73
CA ASN A 897 1.56 -42.51 -24.66
C ASN A 897 2.99 -42.28 -25.18
N TRP A 898 3.26 -41.13 -25.78
CA TRP A 898 4.59 -40.67 -26.18
C TRP A 898 5.21 -39.67 -25.19
N VAL A 899 4.48 -39.25 -24.16
CA VAL A 899 5.03 -38.49 -23.03
C VAL A 899 5.53 -39.50 -22.00
N VAL A 900 6.84 -39.61 -21.85
CA VAL A 900 7.48 -40.72 -21.14
C VAL A 900 8.55 -40.24 -20.17
N SER A 901 8.84 -41.06 -19.16
CA SER A 901 10.01 -40.86 -18.29
C SER A 901 11.31 -41.23 -19.04
N PHE A 902 12.43 -40.71 -18.55
CA PHE A 902 13.74 -41.05 -19.13
C PHE A 902 14.07 -42.55 -19.01
N ASP A 903 13.61 -43.23 -17.95
CA ASP A 903 13.78 -44.68 -17.80
C ASP A 903 13.03 -45.48 -18.88
N ALA A 904 11.83 -45.03 -19.26
CA ALA A 904 11.07 -45.65 -20.34
C ALA A 904 11.75 -45.44 -21.70
N VAL A 905 12.45 -44.32 -21.90
CA VAL A 905 13.30 -44.10 -23.08
C VAL A 905 14.47 -45.09 -23.09
N LYS A 906 15.13 -45.31 -21.94
CA LYS A 906 16.22 -46.28 -21.82
C LYS A 906 15.76 -47.69 -22.17
N GLN A 907 14.62 -48.13 -21.65
CA GLN A 907 14.00 -49.43 -21.96
C GLN A 907 13.57 -49.55 -23.43
N ALA A 908 13.14 -48.46 -24.06
CA ALA A 908 12.76 -48.45 -25.48
C ALA A 908 13.95 -48.64 -26.43
N LEU A 909 15.16 -48.24 -26.01
CA LEU A 909 16.39 -48.35 -26.80
C LEU A 909 17.06 -49.73 -26.69
N GLU A 910 16.62 -50.59 -25.76
CA GLU A 910 17.15 -51.94 -25.60
C GLU A 910 16.79 -52.87 -26.79
N PRO A 911 17.70 -53.77 -27.20
CA PRO A 911 17.45 -54.66 -28.33
C PRO A 911 16.20 -55.54 -28.13
N GLY A 912 15.25 -55.47 -29.08
CA GLY A 912 14.02 -56.29 -29.05
C GLY A 912 12.85 -55.68 -28.27
N SER A 913 13.00 -54.47 -27.73
CA SER A 913 11.91 -53.75 -27.07
C SER A 913 10.77 -53.41 -28.04
N LYS A 914 9.52 -53.55 -27.57
CA LYS A 914 8.32 -53.09 -28.27
C LYS A 914 7.88 -51.68 -27.83
N GLN A 915 8.52 -51.13 -26.81
CA GLN A 915 8.18 -49.83 -26.24
C GLN A 915 8.67 -48.71 -27.16
N LEU A 916 7.82 -47.71 -27.43
CA LEU A 916 8.11 -46.59 -28.36
C LEU A 916 8.61 -47.03 -29.75
N GLN A 917 8.13 -48.17 -30.25
CA GLN A 917 8.55 -48.71 -31.55
C GLN A 917 8.29 -47.70 -32.67
N GLY A 918 9.34 -47.35 -33.43
CA GLY A 918 9.28 -46.33 -34.48
C GLY A 918 9.53 -44.90 -34.00
N MET A 919 10.09 -44.72 -32.80
CA MET A 919 10.64 -43.44 -32.34
C MET A 919 11.67 -42.90 -33.34
N GLN A 920 11.44 -41.69 -33.83
CA GLN A 920 12.34 -40.95 -34.73
C GLN A 920 13.00 -39.78 -34.00
N LYS A 921 12.28 -39.18 -33.05
CA LYS A 921 12.70 -37.98 -32.32
C LYS A 921 12.54 -38.20 -30.83
N LEU A 922 13.50 -37.71 -30.06
CA LEU A 922 13.44 -37.59 -28.61
C LEU A 922 13.54 -36.12 -28.24
N VAL A 923 12.52 -35.56 -27.60
CA VAL A 923 12.45 -34.15 -27.23
C VAL A 923 12.45 -34.01 -25.72
N PHE A 924 13.49 -33.37 -25.20
CA PHE A 924 13.55 -32.90 -23.84
C PHE A 924 12.94 -31.51 -23.73
N VAL A 925 11.96 -31.32 -22.86
CA VAL A 925 11.29 -30.02 -22.67
C VAL A 925 11.53 -29.50 -21.25
N ASP A 926 11.89 -28.24 -21.14
CA ASP A 926 11.99 -27.54 -19.85
C ASP A 926 11.53 -26.07 -19.96
N ASP A 927 11.39 -25.38 -18.82
CA ASP A 927 11.00 -23.98 -18.80
C ASP A 927 12.16 -23.03 -19.14
N PHE A 928 13.31 -23.23 -18.51
CA PHE A 928 14.35 -22.22 -18.44
C PHE A 928 15.78 -22.78 -18.44
N ILE A 929 16.64 -22.24 -19.32
CA ILE A 929 18.09 -22.45 -19.26
C ILE A 929 18.80 -21.25 -18.63
N GLY A 930 19.25 -21.40 -17.40
CA GLY A 930 20.13 -20.45 -16.71
C GLY A 930 21.59 -20.60 -17.11
N THR A 931 22.41 -21.13 -16.19
CA THR A 931 23.85 -21.37 -16.43
C THR A 931 24.11 -22.58 -17.33
N GLY A 932 23.12 -23.48 -17.47
CA GLY A 932 23.22 -24.73 -18.23
C GLY A 932 23.79 -25.91 -17.45
N GLN A 933 24.29 -25.72 -16.23
CA GLN A 933 24.99 -26.77 -15.47
C GLN A 933 24.10 -27.98 -15.19
N SER A 934 22.85 -27.77 -14.78
CA SER A 934 21.93 -28.87 -14.46
C SER A 934 21.66 -29.79 -15.65
N ILE A 935 21.57 -29.24 -16.86
CA ILE A 935 21.40 -30.04 -18.09
C ILE A 935 22.71 -30.76 -18.43
N VAL A 936 23.86 -30.10 -18.25
CA VAL A 936 25.17 -30.74 -18.43
C VAL A 936 25.35 -31.95 -17.52
N ASP A 937 24.97 -31.83 -16.25
CA ASP A 937 25.03 -32.94 -15.29
C ASP A 937 24.13 -34.09 -15.75
N CYS A 938 22.89 -33.78 -16.17
CA CYS A 938 21.96 -34.77 -16.70
C CYS A 938 22.45 -35.43 -18.01
N LEU A 939 23.09 -34.67 -18.91
CA LEU A 939 23.69 -35.21 -20.13
C LEU A 939 24.85 -36.15 -19.82
N GLY A 940 25.60 -35.88 -18.75
CA GLY A 940 26.65 -36.76 -18.24
C GLY A 940 26.08 -38.11 -17.80
N ASP A 941 25.03 -38.10 -16.98
CA ASP A 941 24.35 -39.31 -16.48
C ASP A 941 23.66 -40.09 -17.62
N ALA A 942 23.10 -39.37 -18.60
CA ALA A 942 22.36 -39.92 -19.74
C ALA A 942 23.24 -40.35 -20.92
N LYS A 943 24.56 -40.07 -20.88
CA LYS A 943 25.47 -40.11 -22.03
C LYS A 943 25.37 -41.40 -22.85
N GLU A 944 25.47 -42.56 -22.20
CA GLU A 944 25.45 -43.85 -22.89
C GLU A 944 24.13 -44.09 -23.64
N THR A 945 23.02 -43.72 -23.01
CA THR A 945 21.66 -43.88 -23.55
C THR A 945 21.44 -42.95 -24.74
N LEU A 946 21.87 -41.69 -24.63
CA LEU A 946 21.74 -40.71 -25.72
C LEU A 946 22.63 -41.08 -26.92
N CYS A 947 23.87 -41.52 -26.69
CA CYS A 947 24.73 -42.00 -27.77
C CYS A 947 24.15 -43.25 -28.47
N LEU A 948 23.48 -44.14 -27.71
CA LEU A 948 22.77 -45.28 -28.29
C LEU A 948 21.59 -44.82 -29.16
N ALA A 949 20.81 -43.86 -28.70
CA ALA A 949 19.70 -43.28 -29.46
C ALA A 949 20.17 -42.66 -30.78
N SER A 950 21.23 -41.85 -30.77
CA SER A 950 21.82 -41.28 -31.98
C SER A 950 22.32 -42.36 -32.95
N LYS A 951 22.95 -43.44 -32.46
CA LYS A 951 23.38 -44.58 -33.29
C LYS A 951 22.20 -45.33 -33.92
N GLN A 952 21.04 -45.35 -33.27
CA GLN A 952 19.81 -45.92 -33.80
C GLN A 952 19.06 -44.95 -34.73
N GLY A 953 19.62 -43.77 -35.02
CA GLY A 953 19.04 -42.78 -35.93
C GLY A 953 17.95 -41.91 -35.30
N VAL A 954 17.87 -41.86 -33.97
CA VAL A 954 16.95 -40.97 -33.24
C VAL A 954 17.58 -39.59 -33.10
N GLU A 955 16.91 -38.55 -33.59
CA GLU A 955 17.36 -37.17 -33.41
C GLU A 955 16.90 -36.64 -32.04
N ILE A 956 17.82 -36.02 -31.31
CA ILE A 956 17.59 -35.57 -29.94
C ILE A 956 17.49 -34.04 -29.91
N PHE A 957 16.46 -33.53 -29.26
CA PHE A 957 16.20 -32.10 -29.10
C PHE A 957 16.12 -31.74 -27.63
N VAL A 958 16.65 -30.58 -27.26
CA VAL A 958 16.43 -29.93 -25.97
C VAL A 958 15.74 -28.60 -26.25
N ILE A 959 14.47 -28.48 -25.89
CA ILE A 959 13.63 -27.32 -26.16
C ILE A 959 13.30 -26.66 -24.82
N VAL A 960 13.63 -25.37 -24.71
CA VAL A 960 13.21 -24.55 -23.57
C VAL A 960 12.52 -23.29 -24.01
N VAL A 961 11.57 -22.82 -23.20
CA VAL A 961 10.80 -21.60 -23.49
C VAL A 961 11.74 -20.40 -23.54
N ALA A 962 12.59 -20.23 -22.53
CA ALA A 962 13.55 -19.14 -22.48
C ALA A 962 14.91 -19.58 -21.91
N GLY A 963 15.98 -18.87 -22.25
CA GLY A 963 17.26 -19.13 -21.59
C GLY A 963 18.40 -18.23 -22.03
N PHE A 964 19.48 -18.25 -21.24
CA PHE A 964 20.68 -17.46 -21.53
C PHE A 964 21.54 -18.10 -22.61
N SER A 965 22.07 -17.27 -23.50
CA SER A 965 23.00 -17.70 -24.57
C SER A 965 24.23 -18.42 -24.00
N ARG A 966 24.70 -18.01 -22.82
CA ARG A 966 25.79 -18.67 -22.07
C ARG A 966 25.46 -20.12 -21.73
N GLY A 967 24.25 -20.39 -21.20
CA GLY A 967 23.84 -21.74 -20.84
C GLY A 967 23.69 -22.64 -22.06
N LYS A 968 23.09 -22.12 -23.15
CA LYS A 968 23.01 -22.83 -24.43
C LYS A 968 24.40 -23.22 -24.95
N LYS A 969 25.35 -22.27 -24.98
CA LYS A 969 26.73 -22.52 -25.42
C LYS A 969 27.41 -23.61 -24.59
N LEU A 970 27.24 -23.59 -23.26
CA LEU A 970 27.82 -24.59 -22.37
C LEU A 970 27.32 -26.00 -22.69
N ILE A 971 26.00 -26.15 -22.87
CA ILE A 971 25.35 -27.43 -23.17
C ILE A 971 25.83 -27.96 -24.53
N THR A 972 25.85 -27.10 -25.56
CA THR A 972 26.31 -27.48 -26.90
C THR A 972 27.78 -27.90 -26.90
N GLN A 973 28.66 -27.15 -26.23
CA GLN A 973 30.09 -27.49 -26.12
C GLN A 973 30.32 -28.80 -25.37
N TYR A 974 29.56 -29.06 -24.30
CA TYR A 974 29.63 -30.32 -23.57
C TYR A 974 29.21 -31.50 -24.45
N ALA A 975 28.09 -31.37 -25.16
CA ALA A 975 27.59 -32.39 -26.06
C ALA A 975 28.58 -32.72 -27.19
N GLU A 976 29.12 -31.70 -27.85
CA GLU A 976 30.17 -31.84 -28.88
C GLU A 976 31.41 -32.56 -28.34
N LYS A 977 31.92 -32.12 -27.17
CA LYS A 977 33.09 -32.72 -26.52
C LYS A 977 32.89 -34.20 -26.17
N HIS A 978 31.66 -34.61 -25.89
CA HIS A 978 31.33 -35.96 -25.47
C HIS A 978 30.68 -36.82 -26.57
N GLY A 979 30.57 -36.30 -27.80
CA GLY A 979 30.03 -37.02 -28.95
C GLY A 979 28.53 -37.31 -28.84
N ILE A 980 27.77 -36.44 -28.16
CA ILE A 980 26.32 -36.55 -28.03
C ILE A 980 25.70 -35.63 -29.08
N ASP A 981 24.98 -36.21 -30.05
CA ASP A 981 24.32 -35.44 -31.11
C ASP A 981 22.97 -34.91 -30.63
N ILE A 982 22.94 -33.64 -30.20
CA ILE A 982 21.74 -32.97 -29.68
C ILE A 982 21.53 -31.59 -30.32
N HIS A 983 20.27 -31.23 -30.51
CA HIS A 983 19.85 -29.91 -30.95
C HIS A 983 19.26 -29.11 -29.80
N VAL A 984 19.99 -28.10 -29.30
CA VAL A 984 19.51 -27.22 -28.23
C VAL A 984 18.82 -25.98 -28.83
N HIS A 985 17.55 -25.81 -28.50
CA HIS A 985 16.73 -24.69 -28.94
C HIS A 985 16.12 -23.95 -27.72
N CYS A 986 16.46 -22.66 -27.59
CA CYS A 986 15.78 -21.75 -26.69
C CYS A 986 14.85 -20.90 -27.54
N CYS A 987 13.54 -20.93 -27.26
CA CYS A 987 12.56 -20.18 -28.05
C CYS A 987 12.72 -18.67 -27.88
N ASP A 988 13.20 -18.24 -26.71
CA ASP A 988 13.56 -16.86 -26.40
C ASP A 988 14.96 -16.82 -25.76
N ILE A 989 15.90 -16.11 -26.40
CA ILE A 989 17.27 -15.99 -25.91
C ILE A 989 17.39 -14.71 -25.09
N ILE A 990 17.83 -14.85 -23.85
CA ILE A 990 18.11 -13.75 -22.93
C ILE A 990 19.60 -13.47 -23.02
N ASP A 991 19.97 -12.38 -23.66
CA ASP A 991 21.37 -11.96 -23.88
C ASP A 991 21.72 -10.75 -23.01
N GLY A 992 22.69 -9.93 -23.42
CA GLY A 992 23.18 -8.83 -22.60
C GLY A 992 22.13 -7.73 -22.36
N GLU A 993 21.10 -7.58 -23.20
CA GLU A 993 19.96 -6.70 -22.92
C GLU A 993 19.06 -7.28 -21.79
N GLY A 994 19.06 -8.60 -21.63
CA GLY A 994 18.24 -9.32 -20.64
C GLY A 994 18.88 -9.45 -19.25
N ARG A 995 20.12 -9.00 -19.09
CA ARG A 995 20.82 -8.89 -17.80
C ARG A 995 20.63 -7.49 -17.24
N VAL A 996 19.91 -7.35 -16.14
CA VAL A 996 19.40 -6.02 -15.72
C VAL A 996 20.50 -4.98 -15.44
N PHE A 997 21.67 -5.41 -14.98
CA PHE A 997 22.82 -4.53 -14.66
C PHE A 997 23.92 -4.54 -15.73
N SER A 998 23.68 -5.16 -16.89
CA SER A 998 24.60 -5.09 -18.03
C SER A 998 24.64 -3.69 -18.62
N ALA A 999 25.77 -3.32 -19.25
CA ALA A 999 25.89 -2.09 -20.01
C ALA A 999 24.95 -2.05 -21.25
N GLU A 1000 24.52 -3.21 -21.72
CA GLU A 1000 23.58 -3.39 -22.83
C GLU A 1000 22.10 -3.31 -22.38
N SER A 1001 21.84 -3.32 -21.07
CA SER A 1001 20.49 -3.23 -20.50
C SER A 1001 19.85 -1.88 -20.78
N LYS A 1002 18.60 -1.89 -21.25
CA LYS A 1002 17.79 -0.67 -21.45
C LYS A 1002 17.06 -0.22 -20.19
N VAL A 1003 17.17 -0.96 -19.08
CA VAL A 1003 16.49 -0.64 -17.81
C VAL A 1003 17.13 0.57 -17.15
N PHE A 1004 18.47 0.64 -17.17
CA PHE A 1004 19.26 1.73 -16.60
C PHE A 1004 20.25 2.23 -17.65
N VAL A 1005 19.85 3.25 -18.40
CA VAL A 1005 20.67 3.89 -19.44
C VAL A 1005 21.83 4.66 -18.81
N ASP A 1006 21.56 5.38 -17.71
CA ASP A 1006 22.59 6.08 -16.96
C ASP A 1006 23.46 5.12 -16.15
N SER A 1007 24.79 5.29 -16.25
CA SER A 1007 25.74 4.39 -15.58
C SER A 1007 25.74 4.55 -14.06
N SER A 1008 25.52 5.76 -13.54
CA SER A 1008 25.48 5.99 -12.09
C SER A 1008 24.23 5.34 -11.50
N GLU A 1009 23.08 5.58 -12.11
CA GLU A 1009 21.81 4.99 -11.71
C GLU A 1009 21.88 3.45 -11.73
N ARG A 1010 22.51 2.86 -12.76
CA ARG A 1010 22.72 1.41 -12.87
C ARG A 1010 23.55 0.86 -11.72
N GLU A 1011 24.63 1.55 -11.35
CA GLU A 1011 25.51 1.12 -10.26
C GLU A 1011 24.82 1.24 -8.90
N ASP A 1012 24.04 2.31 -8.69
CA ASP A 1012 23.23 2.47 -7.48
C ASP A 1012 22.15 1.38 -7.38
N ALA A 1013 21.43 1.08 -8.47
CA ALA A 1013 20.45 0.00 -8.51
C ALA A 1013 21.09 -1.37 -8.21
N LYS A 1014 22.28 -1.63 -8.76
CA LYS A 1014 23.03 -2.86 -8.50
C LYS A 1014 23.43 -2.97 -7.03
N ARG A 1015 23.94 -1.89 -6.45
CA ARG A 1015 24.33 -1.83 -5.02
C ARG A 1015 23.15 -2.12 -4.10
N VAL A 1016 21.99 -1.56 -4.40
CA VAL A 1016 20.75 -1.82 -3.63
C VAL A 1016 20.33 -3.28 -3.78
N ALA A 1017 20.23 -3.79 -5.00
CA ALA A 1017 19.83 -5.18 -5.24
C ALA A 1017 20.79 -6.18 -4.56
N GLU A 1018 22.10 -5.91 -4.57
CA GLU A 1018 23.11 -6.74 -3.91
C GLU A 1018 23.02 -6.66 -2.38
N LEU A 1019 22.85 -5.45 -1.83
CA LEU A 1019 22.73 -5.23 -0.38
C LEU A 1019 21.59 -6.05 0.25
N PHE A 1020 20.42 -6.06 -0.40
CA PHE A 1020 19.28 -6.86 0.03
C PHE A 1020 19.45 -8.32 -0.39
N GLY A 1021 19.97 -8.58 -1.58
CA GLY A 1021 20.24 -9.91 -2.12
C GLY A 1021 21.13 -10.77 -1.22
N VAL A 1022 22.20 -10.21 -0.63
CA VAL A 1022 23.12 -10.94 0.28
C VAL A 1022 22.40 -11.46 1.53
N ARG A 1023 21.35 -10.76 1.98
CA ARG A 1023 20.55 -11.20 3.14
C ARG A 1023 19.65 -12.38 2.76
N LEU A 1024 19.22 -12.46 1.51
CA LEU A 1024 18.28 -13.46 1.01
C LEU A 1024 18.98 -14.71 0.48
N GLU A 1025 20.10 -14.52 -0.23
CA GLU A 1025 20.92 -15.55 -0.85
C GLU A 1025 22.39 -15.12 -0.78
N LYS A 1026 23.13 -15.67 0.19
CA LYS A 1026 24.51 -15.23 0.50
C LYS A 1026 25.49 -15.55 -0.62
N GLN A 1027 25.29 -16.66 -1.34
CA GLN A 1027 26.25 -17.09 -2.37
C GLN A 1027 26.04 -16.37 -3.70
N TRP A 1028 24.77 -16.07 -4.02
CA TRP A 1028 24.38 -15.55 -5.32
C TRP A 1028 23.37 -14.39 -5.17
N PRO A 1029 23.82 -13.25 -4.61
CA PRO A 1029 22.95 -12.13 -4.27
C PRO A 1029 22.28 -11.49 -5.50
N LEU A 1030 22.84 -11.69 -6.70
CA LEU A 1030 22.30 -11.23 -7.98
C LEU A 1030 21.80 -12.38 -8.87
N GLY A 1031 21.44 -13.51 -8.25
CA GLY A 1031 20.90 -14.69 -8.92
C GLY A 1031 21.98 -15.72 -9.26
N TYR A 1032 21.59 -16.99 -9.29
CA TYR A 1032 22.50 -18.14 -9.48
C TYR A 1032 23.39 -17.97 -10.71
N GLY A 1033 24.71 -18.03 -10.50
CA GLY A 1033 25.72 -17.82 -11.55
C GLY A 1033 25.96 -16.37 -11.96
N ASN A 1034 25.47 -15.40 -11.17
CA ASN A 1034 25.51 -13.95 -11.44
C ASN A 1034 24.94 -13.60 -12.82
N LEU A 1035 23.82 -14.22 -13.16
CA LEU A 1035 23.13 -13.96 -14.42
C LEU A 1035 22.28 -12.69 -14.39
N GLU A 1036 22.04 -12.10 -13.21
CA GLU A 1036 21.34 -10.81 -13.06
C GLU A 1036 19.98 -10.82 -13.78
N GLY A 1037 19.29 -11.96 -13.72
CA GLY A 1037 18.06 -12.22 -14.46
C GLY A 1037 16.85 -11.52 -13.87
N ILE A 1038 15.90 -11.17 -14.74
CA ILE A 1038 14.59 -10.61 -14.38
C ILE A 1038 13.46 -11.35 -15.10
N VAL A 1039 13.56 -12.68 -15.13
CA VAL A 1039 12.60 -13.56 -15.80
C VAL A 1039 11.71 -14.26 -14.80
N VAL A 1040 10.42 -14.31 -15.10
CA VAL A 1040 9.39 -14.97 -14.28
C VAL A 1040 8.47 -15.75 -15.20
N PHE A 1041 8.09 -16.96 -14.79
CA PHE A 1041 7.05 -17.75 -15.42
C PHE A 1041 5.79 -17.70 -14.56
N GLU A 1042 4.62 -17.89 -15.16
CA GLU A 1042 3.33 -17.85 -14.47
C GLU A 1042 3.31 -18.63 -13.16
N ASP A 1043 3.99 -19.77 -13.08
CA ASP A 1043 3.91 -20.66 -11.92
C ASP A 1043 5.15 -20.65 -11.03
N ASN A 1044 6.26 -20.12 -11.53
CA ASN A 1044 7.53 -20.19 -10.83
C ASN A 1044 8.51 -19.09 -11.25
N CYS A 1045 9.40 -18.71 -10.33
CA CYS A 1045 10.51 -17.81 -10.61
C CYS A 1045 11.85 -18.58 -10.59
N PRO A 1046 12.63 -18.57 -11.71
CA PRO A 1046 13.96 -19.14 -11.74
C PRO A 1046 14.91 -18.49 -10.70
N ASN A 1047 15.78 -19.28 -10.08
CA ASN A 1047 16.77 -18.78 -9.10
C ASN A 1047 17.94 -18.03 -9.76
N ASN A 1048 18.02 -18.07 -11.09
CA ASN A 1048 18.89 -17.20 -11.86
C ASN A 1048 18.39 -15.75 -11.89
N SER A 1049 17.11 -15.53 -11.59
CA SER A 1049 16.56 -14.19 -11.38
C SER A 1049 16.97 -13.65 -10.02
N LEU A 1050 16.91 -12.32 -9.85
CA LEU A 1050 17.33 -11.67 -8.61
C LEU A 1050 16.57 -12.24 -7.37
N PRO A 1051 17.26 -12.63 -6.29
CA PRO A 1051 16.65 -13.15 -5.06
C PRO A 1051 15.56 -12.25 -4.46
N ILE A 1052 15.68 -10.92 -4.62
CA ILE A 1052 14.68 -9.94 -4.16
C ILE A 1052 13.30 -10.15 -4.78
N LEU A 1053 13.21 -10.84 -5.94
CA LEU A 1053 11.97 -11.11 -6.65
C LEU A 1053 11.25 -12.38 -6.16
N TRP A 1054 11.95 -13.34 -5.54
CA TRP A 1054 11.41 -14.68 -5.29
C TRP A 1054 11.71 -15.32 -3.94
N SER A 1055 12.70 -14.83 -3.20
CA SER A 1055 13.06 -15.42 -1.89
C SER A 1055 11.97 -15.16 -0.85
N GLN A 1056 11.82 -16.08 0.10
CA GLN A 1056 10.94 -15.93 1.27
C GLN A 1056 11.71 -16.02 2.59
N SER A 1057 13.03 -16.01 2.53
CA SER A 1057 13.90 -16.09 3.70
C SER A 1057 13.84 -14.80 4.52
N ASN A 1058 14.08 -14.91 5.84
CA ASN A 1058 14.23 -13.75 6.74
C ASN A 1058 13.03 -12.79 6.77
N GLY A 1059 11.81 -13.31 6.59
CA GLY A 1059 10.58 -12.50 6.59
C GLY A 1059 10.39 -11.64 5.34
N TRP A 1060 11.17 -11.86 4.28
CA TRP A 1060 11.05 -11.12 3.02
C TRP A 1060 9.75 -11.47 2.30
N VAL A 1061 9.02 -10.44 1.85
CA VAL A 1061 7.79 -10.60 1.06
C VAL A 1061 8.11 -10.36 -0.40
N ALA A 1062 8.34 -11.43 -1.15
CA ALA A 1062 8.61 -11.39 -2.58
C ALA A 1062 7.33 -11.29 -3.43
N PRO A 1063 7.37 -10.58 -4.58
CA PRO A 1063 6.25 -10.53 -5.52
C PRO A 1063 6.05 -11.84 -6.28
N PHE A 1064 7.12 -12.65 -6.46
CA PHE A 1064 7.08 -13.92 -7.19
C PHE A 1064 7.69 -15.07 -6.37
N PRO A 1065 7.12 -15.41 -5.22
CA PRO A 1065 7.70 -16.39 -4.31
C PRO A 1065 7.94 -17.73 -4.99
N ARG A 1066 9.15 -18.27 -4.85
CA ARG A 1066 9.51 -19.60 -5.35
C ARG A 1066 8.90 -20.69 -4.44
N SER A 1067 8.48 -21.79 -5.04
CA SER A 1067 7.94 -22.98 -4.35
C SER A 1067 9.04 -23.89 -3.85
#